data_AF-A0A932CVG8-F1
#
_entry.id   AF-A0A932CVG8-F1
#
_cell.length_a   1.000
_cell.length_b   1.000
_cell.length_c   1.000
_cell.angle_alpha   90.00
_cell.angle_beta   90.00
_cell.angle_gamma   90.00
#
_symmetry.space_group_name_H-M   'P 1'
#
loop_
_entity.id
_entity.type
_entity.pdbx_description
1 polymer ?
#
loop_
_entity_poly.entity_id
_entity_poly.type
_entity_poly.pdbx_seq_one_letter_code
_entity_poly.pdbx_strand_id
1 'polypeptide(L)'
;MDHADSIELVVFDMLTASTAATFEVPGPFDDVRAITWLPTCGNPSAGGPADMIVDATLDRTEVCPGEPACVSVSAVHPEGEPNEVFVSVNGQNGSQQCLQFFGEAGPRRILVRAGTIEHHVDSLALSVDVVDCGADRVFPRIYVRPNRFHPRTVDFQVANHEAFAGATYVWRFGDGAEAETTVPHAAHAYDLGSLARDDLYTVFDTSVTVRRAGEADIEVRKNVAVWSSYAGSKRRGYLQVPAEGPDRLVPFGGLWLGRYTLTNLEDEQIVFTSRRVERQFCDLDRDPELGQSEELTLTLVAREEDEVAVILDDDDLGGDVCGVGIHLSGESESGIPAFANVYYALRDPPALQGLVDSPAYLAVLNQVRDGGLVGGRAVTEEDLYRLSLEGRIELPVRDRAAFDAVGDECDPSEPQEEGFSCVASGLWTETGPYVPNARRGEILLYAECNPVHSMLQALDPPQAFTHEGIITKHYTELANTTISQERLQKKSGSDGWEGAEAEDALRYGWPGWIIQEVNGAFNGELVWNEEDGKGWEVGSFESDPVQCGSDGEIVEPVVLRPVPGTEEARQPALNMVADAAADSALGGHYRWYGYSCGDIATRAELDGPLVGDDDPANPATVSSTYIWSLFEASGVELEGDELEPEDVANGAEVVIPAGRISQCAFVPPDPWLFAILEEPLSVDGLYRYDRAERAAASEVLHNEIYNAIYAEAGWFGEFTTDAADDIGNQFVNCLAFDFCSEDAKDYETWHDCAFDDERLCQPGDGLTVSPDDFLFWDPYGGYTERMIYRPAVYRPLFFLQPAEGTGTLSGVVLDPGGDPASCDPACDPDAGDCDPCALVEILGSARGPVRTGADGRFSIEAVVAGAQVVTATRFIGGVLYEVRSEVDGEEHLGVEVEVVADETTSVELQLAPPRENLRLVAVEVEGRLVDHDDLSPNDVKDFERVAFLSLDPDRETDTTTISVCVDEVRLEIEVRVTLLPAEATVLGLADQSVRVEGEARLYEGTDCDTDDQEDSTTFEFHDVLPGESAGTDIHLENSGIGGGDSADFDVTVRNEEQP
;
A
#
# COMPACT_ATOMS: atom_id res chain seq x y z
N MET A 1 19.08 -49.04 1.33
CA MET A 1 18.70 -50.47 1.40
C MET A 1 19.95 -51.31 1.22
N ASP A 2 20.20 -52.32 2.08
CA ASP A 2 21.50 -53.02 2.14
C ASP A 2 21.70 -54.14 1.08
N HIS A 3 20.64 -54.62 0.42
CA HIS A 3 20.75 -55.48 -0.77
C HIS A 3 19.42 -55.60 -1.51
N ALA A 4 19.38 -55.35 -2.82
CA ALA A 4 18.18 -55.52 -3.66
C ALA A 4 18.50 -56.28 -4.96
N ASP A 5 17.75 -57.34 -5.26
CA ASP A 5 17.90 -58.13 -6.50
C ASP A 5 17.35 -57.41 -7.73
N SER A 6 16.42 -56.46 -7.52
CA SER A 6 15.87 -55.54 -8.52
C SER A 6 15.22 -54.36 -7.81
N ILE A 7 15.11 -53.22 -8.51
CA ILE A 7 14.34 -52.05 -8.06
C ILE A 7 13.22 -51.85 -9.06
N GLU A 8 11.99 -51.80 -8.59
CA GLU A 8 10.82 -51.45 -9.41
C GLU A 8 10.52 -49.97 -9.20
N LEU A 9 10.62 -49.19 -10.26
CA LEU A 9 10.29 -47.76 -10.31
C LEU A 9 8.93 -47.61 -10.98
N VAL A 10 7.98 -47.03 -10.27
CA VAL A 10 6.64 -46.76 -10.80
C VAL A 10 6.55 -45.25 -11.04
N VAL A 11 6.34 -44.85 -12.29
CA VAL A 11 6.04 -43.46 -12.66
C VAL A 11 4.54 -43.32 -12.65
N PHE A 12 4.05 -42.42 -11.80
CA PHE A 12 2.65 -42.12 -11.64
C PHE A 12 2.33 -40.81 -12.37
N ASP A 13 1.33 -40.82 -13.22
CA ASP A 13 0.78 -39.62 -13.84
C ASP A 13 -0.19 -39.00 -12.83
N MET A 14 0.26 -37.90 -12.21
CA MET A 14 -0.50 -37.17 -11.20
C MET A 14 -1.80 -36.60 -11.78
N LEU A 15 -1.80 -36.14 -13.04
CA LEU A 15 -2.97 -35.55 -13.70
C LEU A 15 -4.10 -36.57 -13.98
N THR A 16 -3.76 -37.85 -14.06
CA THR A 16 -4.73 -38.92 -14.38
C THR A 16 -4.92 -39.94 -13.27
N ALA A 17 -4.25 -39.76 -12.14
CA ALA A 17 -4.17 -40.71 -11.04
C ALA A 17 -3.86 -42.15 -11.49
N SER A 18 -2.96 -42.32 -12.45
CA SER A 18 -2.68 -43.62 -13.05
C SER A 18 -1.20 -43.92 -13.19
N THR A 19 -0.83 -45.20 -13.19
CA THR A 19 0.57 -45.59 -13.47
C THR A 19 0.88 -45.33 -14.94
N ALA A 20 1.65 -44.26 -15.19
CA ALA A 20 2.13 -43.90 -16.52
C ALA A 20 3.09 -44.97 -17.06
N ALA A 21 4.01 -45.44 -16.20
CA ALA A 21 5.02 -46.42 -16.57
C ALA A 21 5.55 -47.18 -15.36
N THR A 22 6.09 -48.37 -15.61
CA THR A 22 6.84 -49.14 -14.62
C THR A 22 8.17 -49.58 -15.23
N PHE A 23 9.26 -49.32 -14.52
CA PHE A 23 10.61 -49.68 -14.92
C PHE A 23 11.19 -50.65 -13.91
N GLU A 24 11.57 -51.82 -14.36
CA GLU A 24 12.34 -52.76 -13.55
C GLU A 24 13.82 -52.53 -13.81
N VAL A 25 14.56 -52.11 -12.80
CA VAL A 25 16.01 -52.01 -12.85
C VAL A 25 16.58 -53.30 -12.26
N PRO A 26 17.09 -54.23 -13.09
CA PRO A 26 17.59 -55.52 -12.59
C PRO A 26 18.92 -55.33 -11.83
N GLY A 27 19.00 -55.92 -10.63
CA GLY A 27 20.16 -55.90 -9.75
C GLY A 27 21.14 -57.07 -9.98
N PRO A 28 22.11 -57.28 -9.07
CA PRO A 28 22.06 -56.89 -7.65
C PRO A 28 22.61 -55.48 -7.35
N PHE A 29 21.97 -54.79 -6.40
CA PHE A 29 22.43 -53.54 -5.82
C PHE A 29 22.86 -53.78 -4.37
N ASP A 30 24.14 -53.54 -4.07
CA ASP A 30 24.71 -53.71 -2.72
C ASP A 30 24.49 -52.48 -1.82
N ASP A 31 24.20 -51.30 -2.39
CA ASP A 31 24.00 -50.04 -1.64
C ASP A 31 23.31 -48.99 -2.54
N VAL A 32 21.98 -48.94 -2.52
CA VAL A 32 21.21 -47.89 -3.24
C VAL A 32 21.10 -46.68 -2.32
N ARG A 33 21.82 -45.61 -2.67
CA ARG A 33 21.91 -44.38 -1.85
C ARG A 33 20.98 -43.26 -2.30
N ALA A 34 20.68 -43.17 -3.59
CA ALA A 34 19.78 -42.16 -4.14
C ALA A 34 19.19 -42.65 -5.48
N ILE A 35 18.00 -42.15 -5.80
CA ILE A 35 17.33 -42.22 -7.11
C ILE A 35 17.10 -40.77 -7.50
N THR A 36 17.58 -40.34 -8.67
CA THR A 36 17.42 -38.96 -9.15
C THR A 36 16.62 -38.95 -10.44
N TRP A 37 15.85 -37.88 -10.68
CA TRP A 37 15.10 -37.68 -11.92
C TRP A 37 15.90 -36.80 -12.90
N LEU A 38 15.43 -36.73 -14.15
CA LEU A 38 15.92 -35.70 -15.08
C LEU A 38 15.33 -34.34 -14.65
N PRO A 39 16.08 -33.23 -14.71
CA PRO A 39 15.62 -31.91 -14.27
C PRO A 39 14.29 -31.44 -14.87
N THR A 40 13.90 -31.99 -16.03
CA THR A 40 12.69 -31.63 -16.77
C THR A 40 11.39 -32.24 -16.22
N CYS A 41 11.44 -33.08 -15.19
CA CYS A 41 10.27 -33.87 -14.77
C CYS A 41 9.62 -33.40 -13.46
N GLY A 42 10.14 -32.38 -12.77
CA GLY A 42 9.74 -32.03 -11.41
C GLY A 42 10.13 -33.15 -10.44
N ASN A 43 10.96 -32.86 -9.45
CA ASN A 43 11.42 -33.88 -8.52
C ASN A 43 10.44 -33.95 -7.32
N PRO A 44 9.79 -35.09 -7.04
CA PRO A 44 9.09 -35.27 -5.78
C PRO A 44 10.11 -35.61 -4.68
N SER A 45 10.92 -34.64 -4.29
CA SER A 45 11.66 -34.74 -3.01
C SER A 45 10.64 -34.67 -1.89
N ALA A 46 10.75 -35.54 -0.89
CA ALA A 46 9.82 -35.59 0.23
C ALA A 46 10.14 -34.54 1.33
N GLY A 47 10.99 -33.56 1.01
CA GLY A 47 11.49 -32.56 1.96
C GLY A 47 12.21 -33.13 3.17
N GLY A 48 12.28 -32.32 4.22
CA GLY A 48 12.86 -32.63 5.53
C GLY A 48 14.25 -32.02 5.76
N PRO A 49 14.84 -32.25 6.95
CA PRO A 49 16.11 -31.65 7.35
C PRO A 49 17.22 -31.91 6.33
N ALA A 50 17.93 -30.86 5.90
CA ALA A 50 19.03 -30.92 4.95
C ALA A 50 20.16 -29.98 5.35
N ASP A 51 21.41 -30.34 5.05
CA ASP A 51 22.57 -29.45 5.27
C ASP A 51 22.64 -28.44 4.10
N MET A 52 21.96 -27.31 4.24
CA MET A 52 21.90 -26.25 3.22
C MET A 52 22.78 -25.07 3.56
N ILE A 53 22.88 -24.67 4.82
CA ILE A 53 23.70 -23.57 5.30
C ILE A 53 25.16 -24.01 5.27
N VAL A 54 25.89 -23.55 4.25
CA VAL A 54 27.31 -23.85 4.06
C VAL A 54 28.18 -23.03 5.00
N ASP A 55 27.83 -21.75 5.18
CA ASP A 55 28.56 -20.81 6.02
C ASP A 55 27.63 -19.71 6.53
N ALA A 56 27.88 -19.21 7.73
CA ALA A 56 27.25 -18.01 8.25
C ALA A 56 28.25 -17.24 9.12
N THR A 57 28.52 -15.99 8.74
CA THR A 57 29.58 -15.18 9.33
C THR A 57 29.04 -13.87 9.88
N LEU A 58 29.63 -13.42 10.98
CA LEU A 58 29.39 -12.11 11.57
C LEU A 58 30.58 -11.20 11.26
N ASP A 59 30.32 -9.97 10.83
CA ASP A 59 31.38 -8.96 10.70
C ASP A 59 31.97 -8.59 12.07
N ARG A 60 31.15 -8.71 13.13
CA ARG A 60 31.47 -8.39 14.52
C ARG A 60 30.80 -9.36 15.48
N THR A 61 31.56 -9.82 16.48
CA THR A 61 31.06 -10.66 17.56
C THR A 61 30.85 -9.90 18.88
N GLU A 62 31.32 -8.65 18.96
CA GLU A 62 31.11 -7.73 20.09
C GLU A 62 30.64 -6.37 19.54
N VAL A 63 29.53 -5.83 20.06
CA VAL A 63 28.95 -4.55 19.61
C VAL A 63 28.47 -3.69 20.79
N CYS A 64 28.49 -2.37 20.64
CA CYS A 64 27.82 -1.46 21.58
C CYS A 64 26.28 -1.52 21.41
N PRO A 65 25.49 -1.10 22.42
CA PRO A 65 24.05 -0.90 22.24
C PRO A 65 23.74 0.03 21.06
N GLY A 66 22.95 -0.47 20.11
CA GLY A 66 22.58 0.21 18.86
C GLY A 66 23.64 0.17 17.76
N GLU A 67 24.84 -0.37 18.00
CA GLU A 67 25.82 -0.58 16.94
C GLU A 67 25.41 -1.79 16.09
N PRO A 68 25.43 -1.68 14.74
CA PRO A 68 25.02 -2.79 13.89
C PRO A 68 26.06 -3.93 13.88
N ALA A 69 25.58 -5.18 13.85
CA ALA A 69 26.33 -6.38 13.50
C ALA A 69 25.73 -6.99 12.23
N CYS A 70 26.55 -7.17 11.20
CA CYS A 70 26.10 -7.69 9.92
C CYS A 70 26.44 -9.18 9.78
N VAL A 71 25.42 -9.96 9.42
CA VAL A 71 25.48 -11.39 9.14
C VAL A 71 25.55 -11.59 7.63
N SER A 72 26.35 -12.56 7.19
CA SER A 72 26.35 -13.03 5.80
C SER A 72 26.29 -14.55 5.77
N VAL A 73 25.33 -15.09 5.03
CA VAL A 73 24.98 -16.51 4.95
C VAL A 73 25.22 -17.00 3.53
N SER A 74 25.79 -18.20 3.38
CA SER A 74 25.86 -18.91 2.12
C SER A 74 25.07 -20.19 2.28
N ALA A 75 24.04 -20.39 1.44
CA ALA A 75 23.28 -21.62 1.41
C ALA A 75 23.33 -22.27 0.02
N VAL A 76 23.14 -23.59 -0.04
CA VAL A 76 23.10 -24.36 -1.29
C VAL A 76 21.90 -25.28 -1.29
N HIS A 77 21.24 -25.39 -2.44
CA HIS A 77 20.13 -26.31 -2.58
C HIS A 77 20.64 -27.75 -2.48
N PRO A 78 19.97 -28.65 -1.73
CA PRO A 78 20.40 -30.05 -1.59
C PRO A 78 20.53 -30.79 -2.93
N GLU A 79 19.74 -30.37 -3.92
CA GLU A 79 19.72 -30.93 -5.27
C GLU A 79 20.63 -30.19 -6.27
N GLY A 80 21.28 -29.11 -5.82
CA GLY A 80 22.12 -28.24 -6.64
C GLY A 80 21.36 -27.15 -7.40
N GLU A 81 22.12 -26.26 -8.03
CA GLU A 81 21.59 -25.19 -8.89
C GLU A 81 20.81 -25.76 -10.10
N PRO A 82 19.75 -25.08 -10.57
CA PRO A 82 19.37 -23.70 -10.28
C PRO A 82 18.32 -23.52 -9.15
N ASN A 83 18.03 -24.57 -8.39
CA ASN A 83 16.96 -24.50 -7.40
C ASN A 83 17.26 -23.46 -6.30
N GLU A 84 16.24 -22.68 -5.94
CA GLU A 84 16.35 -21.55 -5.02
C GLU A 84 16.43 -22.03 -3.56
N VAL A 85 17.23 -21.35 -2.74
CA VAL A 85 17.21 -21.52 -1.29
C VAL A 85 16.80 -20.20 -0.65
N PHE A 86 15.70 -20.21 0.06
CA PHE A 86 15.25 -19.08 0.85
C PHE A 86 16.09 -19.02 2.12
N VAL A 87 16.73 -17.88 2.40
CA VAL A 87 17.55 -17.68 3.60
C VAL A 87 16.95 -16.56 4.42
N SER A 88 16.83 -16.77 5.73
CA SER A 88 16.40 -15.74 6.67
C SER A 88 17.35 -15.65 7.88
N VAL A 89 17.57 -14.43 8.38
CA VAL A 89 18.43 -14.15 9.56
C VAL A 89 17.61 -13.41 10.62
N ASN A 90 17.37 -14.07 11.75
CA ASN A 90 16.33 -13.74 12.73
C ASN A 90 14.92 -13.70 12.12
N GLY A 91 14.71 -14.32 10.95
CA GLY A 91 13.52 -14.17 10.12
C GLY A 91 13.74 -13.23 8.92
N GLN A 92 14.88 -12.49 8.85
CA GLN A 92 15.06 -11.43 7.86
C GLN A 92 15.52 -12.06 6.55
N ASN A 93 14.63 -12.16 5.57
CA ASN A 93 14.93 -12.70 4.24
C ASN A 93 16.12 -12.02 3.59
N GLY A 94 16.97 -12.84 3.01
CA GLY A 94 18.22 -12.42 2.39
C GLY A 94 19.43 -13.04 3.07
N SER A 95 20.41 -13.37 2.24
CA SER A 95 21.69 -13.92 2.67
C SER A 95 22.57 -12.90 3.40
N GLN A 96 22.16 -11.65 3.56
CA GLN A 96 22.92 -10.62 4.26
C GLN A 96 21.99 -9.69 5.04
N GLN A 97 22.25 -9.54 6.35
CA GLN A 97 21.42 -8.76 7.26
C GLN A 97 22.24 -8.01 8.31
N CYS A 98 21.99 -6.72 8.48
CA CYS A 98 22.61 -5.88 9.52
C CYS A 98 21.64 -5.61 10.67
N LEU A 99 21.92 -6.22 11.83
CA LEU A 99 21.07 -6.22 13.01
C LEU A 99 21.56 -5.20 14.05
N GLN A 100 20.65 -4.42 14.65
CA GLN A 100 20.95 -3.55 15.80
C GLN A 100 20.40 -4.17 17.09
N PHE A 101 21.25 -4.25 18.12
CA PHE A 101 20.86 -4.78 19.42
C PHE A 101 20.83 -3.65 20.46
N PHE A 102 19.71 -3.49 21.16
CA PHE A 102 19.54 -2.45 22.19
C PHE A 102 19.47 -3.05 23.60
N GLY A 103 19.45 -2.19 24.61
CA GLY A 103 19.31 -2.58 26.03
C GLY A 103 20.63 -2.88 26.73
N GLU A 104 20.53 -3.63 27.84
CA GLU A 104 21.65 -3.96 28.73
C GLU A 104 22.68 -4.88 28.07
N ALA A 105 23.93 -4.79 28.52
CA ALA A 105 25.02 -5.62 28.02
C ALA A 105 24.77 -7.12 28.30
N GLY A 106 25.11 -7.98 27.33
CA GLY A 106 24.99 -9.43 27.42
C GLY A 106 24.95 -10.10 26.05
N PRO A 107 24.99 -11.45 26.02
CA PRO A 107 24.89 -12.20 24.77
C PRO A 107 23.51 -12.01 24.13
N ARG A 108 23.48 -12.07 22.80
CA ARG A 108 22.29 -12.12 21.95
C ARG A 108 22.45 -13.25 20.97
N ARG A 109 21.37 -14.01 20.75
CA ARG A 109 21.34 -15.08 19.75
C ARG A 109 20.84 -14.52 18.42
N ILE A 110 21.39 -15.07 17.34
CA ILE A 110 20.92 -14.81 15.99
C ILE A 110 20.59 -16.16 15.37
N LEU A 111 19.34 -16.38 14.99
CA LEU A 111 18.88 -17.55 14.28
C LEU A 111 19.08 -17.35 12.77
N VAL A 112 19.58 -18.35 12.07
CA VAL A 112 19.65 -18.37 10.61
C VAL A 112 18.86 -19.58 10.16
N ARG A 113 17.95 -19.42 9.19
CA ARG A 113 17.19 -20.52 8.59
C ARG A 113 17.43 -20.53 7.08
N ALA A 114 17.52 -21.72 6.51
CA ALA A 114 17.45 -21.93 5.07
C ALA A 114 16.29 -22.88 4.75
N GLY A 115 15.60 -22.63 3.64
CA GLY A 115 14.41 -23.38 3.19
C GLY A 115 14.40 -23.59 1.67
N THR A 116 13.68 -24.59 1.16
CA THR A 116 13.43 -24.77 -0.29
C THR A 116 11.95 -25.06 -0.55
N ILE A 117 11.51 -24.92 -1.79
CA ILE A 117 10.11 -25.20 -2.18
C ILE A 117 9.72 -26.67 -1.99
N GLU A 118 10.69 -27.57 -2.00
CA GLU A 118 10.51 -28.99 -1.73
C GLU A 118 10.57 -29.32 -0.24
N HIS A 119 10.42 -28.32 0.63
CA HIS A 119 10.34 -28.46 2.09
C HIS A 119 11.64 -28.96 2.74
N HIS A 120 12.79 -28.67 2.13
CA HIS A 120 14.07 -28.86 2.82
C HIS A 120 14.28 -27.71 3.80
N VAL A 121 14.73 -28.03 5.01
CA VAL A 121 14.99 -27.03 6.06
C VAL A 121 16.35 -27.24 6.72
N ASP A 122 17.03 -26.13 7.03
CA ASP A 122 18.27 -26.08 7.80
C ASP A 122 18.24 -24.88 8.74
N SER A 123 18.88 -24.98 9.91
CA SER A 123 18.95 -23.88 10.86
C SER A 123 20.26 -23.83 11.64
N LEU A 124 20.71 -22.61 11.93
CA LEU A 124 21.97 -22.34 12.61
C LEU A 124 21.81 -21.16 13.57
N ALA A 125 22.25 -21.31 14.82
CA ALA A 125 22.31 -20.22 15.79
C ALA A 125 23.73 -19.62 15.88
N LEU A 126 23.84 -18.32 15.69
CA LEU A 126 25.02 -17.49 15.95
C LEU A 126 24.83 -16.71 17.26
N SER A 127 25.92 -16.11 17.77
CA SER A 127 25.89 -15.29 18.98
C SER A 127 26.70 -14.01 18.78
N VAL A 128 26.18 -12.90 19.30
CA VAL A 128 26.87 -11.61 19.39
C VAL A 128 26.79 -11.08 20.83
N ASP A 129 27.87 -10.51 21.35
CA ASP A 129 27.92 -9.95 22.70
C ASP A 129 27.69 -8.43 22.65
N VAL A 130 26.62 -7.95 23.28
CA VAL A 130 26.39 -6.52 23.50
C VAL A 130 27.21 -6.08 24.70
N VAL A 131 28.14 -5.14 24.52
CA VAL A 131 29.06 -4.66 25.57
C VAL A 131 28.75 -3.21 25.95
N ASP A 132 28.83 -2.88 27.24
CA ASP A 132 28.65 -1.50 27.70
C ASP A 132 29.82 -0.63 27.22
N CYS A 133 29.53 0.22 26.23
CA CYS A 133 30.47 1.15 25.63
C CYS A 133 30.45 2.55 26.27
N GLY A 134 29.62 2.76 27.30
CA GLY A 134 29.38 4.04 27.94
C GLY A 134 28.45 4.97 27.17
N ALA A 135 27.91 5.96 27.87
CA ALA A 135 26.91 6.90 27.34
C ALA A 135 27.40 7.84 26.24
N ASP A 136 28.71 7.94 26.03
CA ASP A 136 29.31 8.80 24.99
C ASP A 136 29.26 8.18 23.58
N ARG A 137 28.82 6.91 23.46
CA ARG A 137 28.67 6.18 22.20
C ARG A 137 27.21 5.83 21.95
N VAL A 138 26.47 6.80 21.42
CA VAL A 138 25.06 6.63 21.03
C VAL A 138 24.99 6.45 19.52
N PHE A 139 24.38 5.35 19.08
CA PHE A 139 24.15 5.07 17.66
C PHE A 139 22.72 5.44 17.25
N PRO A 140 22.50 5.96 16.03
CA PRO A 140 21.17 6.11 15.44
C PRO A 140 20.40 4.80 15.43
N ARG A 141 19.17 4.79 15.97
CA ARG A 141 18.23 3.67 15.84
C ARG A 141 17.44 3.86 14.57
N ILE A 142 17.74 3.07 13.54
CA ILE A 142 17.04 3.15 12.26
C ILE A 142 15.74 2.36 12.36
N TYR A 143 14.64 3.10 12.34
CA TYR A 143 13.31 2.56 12.12
C TYR A 143 12.99 2.67 10.64
N VAL A 144 12.49 1.58 10.08
CA VAL A 144 12.13 1.47 8.67
C VAL A 144 10.75 0.88 8.66
N ARG A 145 9.83 1.49 7.93
CA ARG A 145 8.51 0.94 7.67
C ARG A 145 8.10 1.29 6.25
N PRO A 146 7.29 0.45 5.60
CA PRO A 146 6.68 0.84 4.34
C PRO A 146 5.80 2.08 4.52
N ASN A 147 5.66 2.85 3.44
CA ASN A 147 4.84 4.04 3.45
C ASN A 147 3.37 3.65 3.28
N ARG A 148 2.54 4.25 4.14
CA ARG A 148 1.10 4.03 4.21
C ARG A 148 0.32 4.35 2.94
N PHE A 149 0.78 5.35 2.19
CA PHE A 149 0.02 5.98 1.12
C PHE A 149 0.62 5.70 -0.26
N HIS A 150 1.93 5.42 -0.31
CA HIS A 150 2.66 5.26 -1.57
C HIS A 150 3.21 3.84 -1.74
N PRO A 151 2.83 3.12 -2.82
CA PRO A 151 3.43 1.82 -3.17
C PRO A 151 4.94 1.88 -3.18
N ARG A 152 5.56 0.77 -2.75
CA ARG A 152 7.02 0.55 -2.84
C ARG A 152 7.86 1.66 -2.21
N THR A 153 7.23 2.57 -1.47
CA THR A 153 7.88 3.65 -0.77
C THR A 153 8.12 3.20 0.65
N VAL A 154 9.28 3.54 1.17
CA VAL A 154 9.70 3.16 2.52
C VAL A 154 10.05 4.43 3.28
N ASP A 155 9.46 4.57 4.47
CA ASP A 155 9.76 5.62 5.42
C ASP A 155 10.91 5.19 6.34
N PHE A 156 11.94 6.04 6.39
CA PHE A 156 13.12 5.88 7.20
C PHE A 156 13.09 6.92 8.33
N GLN A 157 13.30 6.49 9.56
CA GLN A 157 13.32 7.37 10.72
C GLN A 157 14.49 7.06 11.67
N VAL A 158 15.12 8.08 12.22
CA VAL A 158 16.00 7.93 13.40
C VAL A 158 15.16 8.04 14.67
N ALA A 159 14.78 6.90 15.24
CA ALA A 159 13.83 6.86 16.37
C ALA A 159 14.35 7.55 17.64
N ASN A 160 15.68 7.59 17.85
CA ASN A 160 16.33 8.29 18.97
C ASN A 160 16.91 9.66 18.56
N HIS A 161 16.26 10.37 17.63
CA HIS A 161 16.76 11.64 17.08
C HIS A 161 17.00 12.75 18.11
N GLU A 162 16.31 12.73 19.25
CA GLU A 162 16.53 13.62 20.40
C GLU A 162 18.01 13.62 20.86
N ALA A 163 18.71 12.49 20.71
CA ALA A 163 20.14 12.38 21.02
C ALA A 163 21.05 13.11 19.99
N PHE A 164 20.48 13.56 18.88
CA PHE A 164 21.16 14.15 17.73
C PHE A 164 20.57 15.51 17.34
N ALA A 165 20.05 16.28 18.31
CA ALA A 165 19.43 17.58 18.05
C ALA A 165 20.31 18.52 17.19
N GLY A 166 19.72 19.07 16.12
CA GLY A 166 20.41 19.95 15.17
C GLY A 166 21.38 19.24 14.21
N ALA A 167 21.30 17.91 14.10
CA ALA A 167 22.04 17.14 13.11
C ALA A 167 21.46 17.27 11.70
N THR A 168 22.28 16.89 10.73
CA THR A 168 21.86 16.62 9.36
C THR A 168 21.97 15.12 9.11
N TYR A 169 21.01 14.55 8.39
CA TYR A 169 20.89 13.12 8.12
C TYR A 169 21.16 12.89 6.64
N VAL A 170 22.16 12.06 6.32
CA VAL A 170 22.42 11.62 4.94
C VAL A 170 22.01 10.17 4.81
N TRP A 171 21.00 9.94 4.00
CA TRP A 171 20.40 8.65 3.74
C TRP A 171 20.97 8.06 2.45
N ARG A 172 21.25 6.77 2.47
CA ARG A 172 21.54 5.97 1.26
C ARG A 172 20.56 4.82 1.24
N PHE A 173 19.83 4.67 0.15
CA PHE A 173 18.71 3.72 0.08
C PHE A 173 19.08 2.37 -0.54
N GLY A 174 20.34 2.19 -0.97
CA GLY A 174 20.89 0.91 -1.42
C GLY A 174 20.68 0.61 -2.92
N ASP A 175 19.84 1.39 -3.60
CA ASP A 175 19.61 1.37 -5.05
C ASP A 175 20.46 2.40 -5.83
N GLY A 176 21.27 3.17 -5.11
CA GLY A 176 22.11 4.24 -5.65
C GLY A 176 21.57 5.65 -5.38
N ALA A 177 20.32 5.78 -4.91
CA ALA A 177 19.76 7.05 -4.48
C ALA A 177 20.27 7.46 -3.09
N GLU A 178 20.40 8.78 -2.90
CA GLU A 178 20.76 9.41 -1.63
C GLU A 178 19.86 10.61 -1.35
N ALA A 179 19.60 10.89 -0.07
CA ALA A 179 18.90 12.10 0.37
C ALA A 179 19.61 12.76 1.56
N GLU A 180 19.57 14.08 1.65
CA GLU A 180 20.06 14.83 2.83
C GLU A 180 18.90 15.61 3.46
N THR A 181 18.59 15.33 4.73
CA THR A 181 17.47 15.96 5.45
C THR A 181 17.92 16.61 6.76
N THR A 182 17.21 17.66 7.18
CA THR A 182 17.42 18.33 8.48
C THR A 182 16.46 17.82 9.56
N VAL A 183 15.49 17.00 9.17
CA VAL A 183 14.58 16.27 10.05
C VAL A 183 15.04 14.81 10.11
N PRO A 184 14.75 14.06 11.18
CA PRO A 184 15.22 12.68 11.35
C PRO A 184 14.42 11.66 10.52
N HIS A 185 13.94 12.08 9.35
CA HIS A 185 13.03 11.33 8.49
C HIS A 185 13.45 11.48 7.01
N ALA A 186 13.24 10.44 6.23
CA ALA A 186 13.23 10.46 4.76
C ALA A 186 12.27 9.38 4.25
N ALA A 187 11.57 9.65 3.15
CA ALA A 187 10.80 8.65 2.41
C ALA A 187 11.52 8.38 1.08
N HIS A 188 11.53 7.13 0.64
CA HIS A 188 12.17 6.73 -0.62
C HIS A 188 11.33 5.71 -1.37
N ALA A 189 11.02 6.00 -2.63
CA ALA A 189 10.32 5.08 -3.52
C ALA A 189 11.33 4.16 -4.22
N TYR A 190 11.15 2.86 -4.04
CA TYR A 190 11.89 1.85 -4.80
C TYR A 190 11.20 1.63 -6.15
N ASP A 191 11.79 2.18 -7.20
CA ASP A 191 11.26 2.06 -8.56
C ASP A 191 11.16 0.59 -8.98
N LEU A 192 10.21 0.27 -9.85
CA LEU A 192 10.02 -1.09 -10.34
C LEU A 192 11.27 -1.67 -11.00
N GLY A 193 12.08 -0.83 -11.65
CA GLY A 193 13.37 -1.25 -12.22
C GLY A 193 14.44 -1.61 -11.18
N SER A 194 14.27 -1.20 -9.92
CA SER A 194 15.17 -1.56 -8.81
C SER A 194 14.80 -2.90 -8.16
N LEU A 195 13.57 -3.37 -8.37
CA LEU A 195 13.09 -4.65 -7.86
C LEU A 195 13.35 -5.76 -8.89
N ALA A 196 13.84 -6.90 -8.42
CA ALA A 196 13.97 -8.06 -9.26
C ALA A 196 12.57 -8.61 -9.61
N ARG A 197 12.28 -8.69 -10.92
CA ARG A 197 10.97 -9.10 -11.46
C ARG A 197 10.49 -10.46 -10.94
N ASP A 198 11.39 -11.44 -10.90
CA ASP A 198 11.06 -12.84 -10.63
C ASP A 198 11.31 -13.24 -9.16
N ASP A 199 11.95 -12.36 -8.39
CA ASP A 199 12.24 -12.59 -6.98
C ASP A 199 11.11 -12.00 -6.15
N LEU A 200 10.64 -12.76 -5.16
CA LEU A 200 9.60 -12.28 -4.26
C LEU A 200 10.04 -11.05 -3.44
N TYR A 201 11.34 -10.86 -3.27
CA TYR A 201 11.90 -9.74 -2.53
C TYR A 201 13.25 -9.29 -3.11
N THR A 202 13.55 -8.00 -2.96
CA THR A 202 14.87 -7.41 -3.24
C THR A 202 15.41 -6.78 -1.97
N VAL A 203 16.65 -7.11 -1.60
CA VAL A 203 17.29 -6.60 -0.38
C VAL A 203 18.26 -5.46 -0.72
N PHE A 204 18.02 -4.30 -0.12
CA PHE A 204 18.82 -3.09 -0.28
C PHE A 204 19.71 -2.84 0.95
N ASP A 205 20.99 -2.50 0.75
CA ASP A 205 21.91 -2.06 1.82
C ASP A 205 21.70 -0.56 2.08
N THR A 206 20.87 -0.25 3.06
CA THR A 206 20.55 1.13 3.43
C THR A 206 21.44 1.63 4.55
N SER A 207 21.68 2.95 4.60
CA SER A 207 22.42 3.55 5.69
C SER A 207 21.97 4.98 5.99
N VAL A 208 22.16 5.40 7.24
CA VAL A 208 22.05 6.80 7.62
C VAL A 208 23.36 7.27 8.24
N THR A 209 23.86 8.40 7.77
CA THR A 209 24.98 9.13 8.37
C THR A 209 24.46 10.37 9.08
N VAL A 210 24.63 10.42 10.40
CA VAL A 210 24.24 11.56 11.23
C VAL A 210 25.44 12.50 11.41
N ARG A 211 25.33 13.70 10.84
CA ARG A 211 26.37 14.75 10.90
C ARG A 211 26.04 15.77 11.97
N ARG A 212 26.97 15.99 12.90
CA ARG A 212 26.81 16.92 14.03
C ARG A 212 27.94 17.93 14.07
N ALA A 213 27.61 19.19 14.34
CA ALA A 213 28.58 20.28 14.30
C ALA A 213 29.72 20.08 15.32
N GLY A 214 30.94 19.84 14.82
CA GLY A 214 32.14 19.67 15.66
C GLY A 214 32.32 18.28 16.26
N GLU A 215 31.47 17.32 15.88
CA GLU A 215 31.59 15.92 16.28
C GLU A 215 31.92 15.03 15.07
N ALA A 216 32.29 13.78 15.32
CA ALA A 216 32.48 12.81 14.24
C ALA A 216 31.12 12.29 13.75
N ASP A 217 31.05 12.07 12.43
CA ASP A 217 29.89 11.45 11.78
C ASP A 217 29.68 10.03 12.32
N ILE A 218 28.41 9.65 12.49
CA ILE A 218 28.02 8.31 12.89
C ILE A 218 27.19 7.71 11.77
N GLU A 219 27.69 6.61 11.19
CA GLU A 219 27.01 5.84 10.15
C GLU A 219 26.46 4.54 10.75
N VAL A 220 25.20 4.25 10.45
CA VAL A 220 24.55 2.97 10.78
C VAL A 220 23.98 2.40 9.48
N ARG A 221 24.11 1.08 9.33
CA ARG A 221 23.55 0.32 8.20
C ARG A 221 22.38 -0.52 8.64
N LYS A 222 21.46 -0.74 7.72
CA LYS A 222 20.31 -1.63 7.86
C LYS A 222 19.94 -2.17 6.49
N ASN A 223 19.62 -3.46 6.42
CA ASN A 223 19.09 -4.02 5.20
C ASN A 223 17.57 -3.81 5.17
N VAL A 224 17.05 -3.46 4.00
CA VAL A 224 15.61 -3.28 3.75
C VAL A 224 15.22 -4.24 2.64
N ALA A 225 14.31 -5.15 2.93
CA ALA A 225 13.80 -6.10 1.95
C ALA A 225 12.47 -5.56 1.42
N VAL A 226 12.38 -5.27 0.12
CA VAL A 226 11.16 -4.80 -0.54
C VAL A 226 10.55 -5.94 -1.33
N TRP A 227 9.28 -6.23 -1.05
CA TRP A 227 8.54 -7.30 -1.70
C TRP A 227 8.02 -6.90 -3.07
N SER A 228 7.87 -7.90 -3.93
CA SER A 228 7.31 -7.79 -5.26
C SER A 228 5.97 -8.52 -5.33
N SER A 229 4.87 -7.78 -5.17
CA SER A 229 3.52 -8.32 -5.41
C SER A 229 3.39 -8.85 -6.84
N TYR A 230 4.11 -8.25 -7.79
CA TYR A 230 4.23 -8.75 -9.16
C TYR A 230 4.80 -10.17 -9.23
N ALA A 231 5.94 -10.43 -8.58
CA ALA A 231 6.54 -11.76 -8.53
C ALA A 231 5.60 -12.77 -7.87
N GLY A 232 4.88 -12.35 -6.83
CA GLY A 232 3.84 -13.14 -6.17
C GLY A 232 2.72 -13.55 -7.13
N SER A 233 2.13 -12.61 -7.85
CA SER A 233 1.10 -12.90 -8.87
C SER A 233 1.64 -13.80 -9.99
N LYS A 234 2.87 -13.55 -10.46
CA LYS A 234 3.50 -14.35 -11.52
C LYS A 234 3.69 -15.81 -11.12
N ARG A 235 4.11 -16.08 -9.88
CA ARG A 235 4.20 -17.46 -9.34
C ARG A 235 2.84 -18.16 -9.29
N ARG A 236 1.75 -17.41 -9.17
CA ARG A 236 0.35 -17.88 -9.25
C ARG A 236 -0.19 -17.99 -10.69
N GLY A 237 0.64 -17.77 -11.70
CA GLY A 237 0.27 -18.02 -13.09
C GLY A 237 -0.42 -16.86 -13.82
N TYR A 238 -0.36 -15.63 -13.28
CA TYR A 238 -0.84 -14.44 -13.98
C TYR A 238 0.06 -13.22 -13.74
N LEU A 239 0.04 -12.27 -14.68
CA LEU A 239 0.75 -11.00 -14.56
C LEU A 239 -0.21 -9.93 -14.05
N GLN A 240 0.04 -9.39 -12.86
CA GLN A 240 -0.63 -8.18 -12.39
C GLN A 240 0.21 -6.97 -12.80
N VAL A 241 0.02 -6.49 -14.03
CA VAL A 241 0.78 -5.38 -14.61
C VAL A 241 0.54 -4.12 -13.77
N PRO A 242 1.60 -3.49 -13.23
CA PRO A 242 1.49 -2.25 -12.48
C PRO A 242 0.77 -1.17 -13.28
N ALA A 243 -0.23 -0.55 -12.64
CA ALA A 243 -1.03 0.54 -13.19
C ALA A 243 -1.13 1.67 -12.17
N GLU A 244 -0.62 2.84 -12.51
CA GLU A 244 -0.50 3.97 -11.58
C GLU A 244 -1.12 5.23 -12.17
N GLY A 245 -1.99 5.90 -11.41
CA GLY A 245 -2.67 7.11 -11.84
C GLY A 245 -3.10 7.95 -10.64
N PRO A 246 -3.56 9.20 -10.88
CA PRO A 246 -4.07 10.03 -9.81
C PRO A 246 -5.34 9.43 -9.21
N ASP A 247 -5.64 9.81 -7.98
CA ASP A 247 -6.79 9.27 -7.25
C ASP A 247 -8.16 9.73 -7.80
N ARG A 248 -8.17 10.79 -8.62
CA ARG A 248 -9.40 11.43 -9.09
C ARG A 248 -9.36 11.71 -10.58
N LEU A 249 -10.51 11.57 -11.23
CA LEU A 249 -10.73 12.17 -12.56
C LEU A 249 -11.18 13.62 -12.42
N VAL A 250 -10.86 14.43 -13.42
CA VAL A 250 -11.23 15.84 -13.50
C VAL A 250 -12.44 16.01 -14.42
N PRO A 251 -13.53 16.67 -13.97
CA PRO A 251 -14.68 16.93 -14.83
C PRO A 251 -14.36 18.06 -15.83
N PHE A 252 -14.63 17.84 -17.12
CA PHE A 252 -14.43 18.82 -18.19
C PHE A 252 -15.48 18.68 -19.30
N GLY A 253 -16.35 19.69 -19.45
CA GLY A 253 -17.25 19.77 -20.60
C GLY A 253 -18.28 18.63 -20.72
N GLY A 254 -18.68 18.01 -19.61
CA GLY A 254 -19.54 16.81 -19.60
C GLY A 254 -18.77 15.49 -19.70
N LEU A 255 -17.44 15.54 -19.68
CA LEU A 255 -16.56 14.38 -19.63
C LEU A 255 -15.83 14.33 -18.29
N TRP A 256 -15.27 13.17 -17.98
CA TRP A 256 -14.29 12.96 -16.93
C TRP A 256 -12.96 12.55 -17.57
N LEU A 257 -11.89 13.27 -17.21
CA LEU A 257 -10.56 13.13 -17.80
C LEU A 257 -9.54 12.68 -16.77
N GLY A 258 -8.62 11.81 -17.18
CA GLY A 258 -7.46 11.39 -16.39
C GLY A 258 -6.49 10.56 -17.21
N ARG A 259 -5.51 9.97 -16.53
CA ARG A 259 -4.49 9.12 -17.14
C ARG A 259 -3.98 8.09 -16.14
N TYR A 260 -3.38 7.02 -16.63
CA TYR A 260 -2.56 6.12 -15.82
C TYR A 260 -1.39 5.61 -16.64
N THR A 261 -0.29 5.28 -15.97
CA THR A 261 0.88 4.63 -16.54
C THR A 261 0.78 3.13 -16.31
N LEU A 262 1.02 2.36 -17.35
CA LEU A 262 1.24 0.92 -17.26
C LEU A 262 2.73 0.63 -17.39
N THR A 263 3.26 -0.27 -16.57
CA THR A 263 4.68 -0.67 -16.62
C THR A 263 4.80 -2.15 -16.95
N ASN A 264 5.36 -2.49 -18.10
CA ASN A 264 5.66 -3.89 -18.44
C ASN A 264 7.00 -4.31 -17.83
N LEU A 265 6.97 -5.24 -16.87
CA LEU A 265 8.18 -5.79 -16.27
C LEU A 265 8.73 -6.99 -17.03
N GLU A 266 8.01 -7.56 -17.99
CA GLU A 266 8.46 -8.73 -18.75
C GLU A 266 9.49 -8.38 -19.83
N ASP A 267 10.27 -9.39 -20.22
CA ASP A 267 11.17 -9.34 -21.38
C ASP A 267 10.43 -9.66 -22.70
N GLU A 268 9.10 -9.75 -22.65
CA GLU A 268 8.21 -9.99 -23.77
C GLU A 268 7.06 -8.99 -23.76
N GLN A 269 6.42 -8.81 -24.92
CA GLN A 269 5.28 -7.91 -25.02
C GLN A 269 4.06 -8.45 -24.26
N ILE A 270 3.25 -7.53 -23.74
CA ILE A 270 1.94 -7.83 -23.16
C ILE A 270 0.88 -7.16 -24.02
N VAL A 271 -0.15 -7.91 -24.43
CA VAL A 271 -1.23 -7.40 -25.25
C VAL A 271 -2.54 -7.41 -24.46
N PHE A 272 -3.03 -6.23 -24.10
CA PHE A 272 -4.37 -6.06 -23.56
C PHE A 272 -5.38 -6.02 -24.70
N THR A 273 -6.31 -6.97 -24.65
CA THR A 273 -7.33 -7.18 -25.68
C THR A 273 -8.71 -6.71 -25.25
N SER A 274 -8.91 -6.44 -23.95
CA SER A 274 -10.17 -5.95 -23.46
C SER A 274 -10.05 -4.94 -22.33
N ARG A 275 -11.03 -4.03 -22.28
CA ARG A 275 -11.24 -3.04 -21.21
C ARG A 275 -12.65 -3.19 -20.65
N ARG A 276 -12.81 -3.02 -19.34
CA ARG A 276 -14.12 -2.87 -18.67
C ARG A 276 -14.07 -1.68 -17.72
N VAL A 277 -15.19 -0.97 -17.63
CA VAL A 277 -15.39 0.12 -16.66
C VAL A 277 -16.35 -0.35 -15.58
N GLU A 278 -15.88 -0.45 -14.34
CA GLU A 278 -16.70 -0.63 -13.16
C GLU A 278 -17.28 0.71 -12.71
N ARG A 279 -18.59 0.77 -12.49
CA ARG A 279 -19.26 1.94 -11.89
C ARG A 279 -19.48 1.69 -10.40
N GLN A 280 -18.93 2.58 -9.58
CA GLN A 280 -19.07 2.56 -8.13
C GLN A 280 -20.03 3.66 -7.70
N PHE A 281 -21.18 3.26 -7.15
CA PHE A 281 -22.26 4.18 -6.82
C PHE A 281 -21.99 4.94 -5.52
N CYS A 282 -22.57 6.13 -5.42
CA CYS A 282 -22.54 6.94 -4.21
C CYS A 282 -23.35 6.31 -3.06
N ASP A 283 -24.29 5.42 -3.39
CA ASP A 283 -25.00 4.55 -2.45
C ASP A 283 -24.18 3.28 -2.24
N LEU A 284 -23.52 3.17 -1.09
CA LEU A 284 -22.61 2.07 -0.77
C LEU A 284 -23.32 0.72 -0.57
N ASP A 285 -24.65 0.72 -0.40
CA ASP A 285 -25.45 -0.50 -0.32
C ASP A 285 -25.79 -1.05 -1.73
N ARG A 286 -25.52 -0.28 -2.79
CA ARG A 286 -25.74 -0.70 -4.16
C ARG A 286 -24.51 -1.41 -4.72
N ASP A 287 -24.72 -2.61 -5.24
CA ASP A 287 -23.67 -3.38 -5.92
C ASP A 287 -23.05 -2.58 -7.08
N PRO A 288 -21.71 -2.57 -7.20
CA PRO A 288 -21.05 -1.96 -8.35
C PRO A 288 -21.44 -2.68 -9.63
N GLU A 289 -21.48 -1.92 -10.72
CA GLU A 289 -21.86 -2.45 -12.03
C GLU A 289 -20.65 -2.49 -12.95
N LEU A 290 -20.21 -3.70 -13.28
CA LEU A 290 -19.14 -3.91 -14.24
C LEU A 290 -19.68 -3.79 -15.67
N GLY A 291 -19.16 -2.83 -16.42
CA GLY A 291 -19.56 -2.54 -17.79
C GLY A 291 -19.32 -3.70 -18.76
N GLN A 292 -19.82 -3.52 -19.97
CA GLN A 292 -19.53 -4.44 -21.07
C GLN A 292 -18.04 -4.44 -21.38
N SER A 293 -17.52 -5.60 -21.77
CA SER A 293 -16.16 -5.71 -22.29
C SER A 293 -16.07 -4.99 -23.63
N GLU A 294 -15.16 -4.03 -23.69
CA GLU A 294 -14.80 -3.27 -24.88
C GLU A 294 -13.53 -3.88 -25.46
N GLU A 295 -13.52 -4.11 -26.78
CA GLU A 295 -12.33 -4.57 -27.48
C GLU A 295 -11.27 -3.46 -27.44
N LEU A 296 -10.07 -3.83 -27.00
CA LEU A 296 -8.91 -2.96 -26.90
C LEU A 296 -7.76 -3.58 -27.72
N THR A 297 -6.88 -2.76 -28.26
CA THR A 297 -5.60 -3.24 -28.81
C THR A 297 -4.52 -2.35 -28.26
N LEU A 298 -4.11 -2.67 -27.04
CA LEU A 298 -3.05 -1.98 -26.32
C LEU A 298 -1.90 -2.96 -26.14
N THR A 299 -0.76 -2.65 -26.74
CA THR A 299 0.44 -3.47 -26.67
C THR A 299 1.47 -2.73 -25.83
N LEU A 300 1.85 -3.32 -24.71
CA LEU A 300 2.99 -2.89 -23.94
C LEU A 300 4.22 -3.65 -24.41
N VAL A 301 5.20 -2.93 -24.93
CA VAL A 301 6.49 -3.49 -25.33
C VAL A 301 7.23 -4.00 -24.09
N ALA A 302 8.12 -4.98 -24.27
CA ALA A 302 8.96 -5.51 -23.22
C ALA A 302 9.72 -4.39 -22.49
N ARG A 303 9.70 -4.39 -21.16
CA ARG A 303 10.42 -3.42 -20.31
C ARG A 303 10.06 -1.94 -20.52
N GLU A 304 8.93 -1.64 -21.18
CA GLU A 304 8.48 -0.26 -21.41
C GLU A 304 7.32 0.16 -20.50
N GLU A 305 7.15 1.47 -20.40
CA GLU A 305 5.97 2.12 -19.80
C GLU A 305 5.11 2.74 -20.90
N ASP A 306 3.79 2.69 -20.74
CA ASP A 306 2.86 3.38 -21.63
C ASP A 306 1.84 4.20 -20.81
N GLU A 307 1.58 5.43 -21.26
CA GLU A 307 0.62 6.33 -20.62
C GLU A 307 -0.73 6.24 -21.34
N VAL A 308 -1.76 5.82 -20.61
CA VAL A 308 -3.10 5.60 -21.16
C VAL A 308 -4.06 6.68 -20.66
N ALA A 309 -4.69 7.39 -21.60
CA ALA A 309 -5.72 8.38 -21.28
C ALA A 309 -7.05 7.71 -20.88
N VAL A 310 -7.71 8.30 -19.88
CA VAL A 310 -9.06 7.94 -19.44
C VAL A 310 -10.00 9.07 -19.80
N ILE A 311 -10.99 8.76 -20.64
CA ILE A 311 -12.04 9.69 -21.06
C ILE A 311 -13.38 8.98 -20.90
N LEU A 312 -14.21 9.46 -19.98
CA LEU A 312 -15.53 8.89 -19.71
C LEU A 312 -16.61 9.97 -19.87
N ASP A 313 -17.74 9.62 -20.48
CA ASP A 313 -18.88 10.53 -20.63
C ASP A 313 -19.70 10.56 -19.33
N ASP A 314 -19.97 11.76 -18.78
CA ASP A 314 -20.76 11.90 -17.56
C ASP A 314 -22.21 11.40 -17.75
N ASP A 315 -22.76 11.49 -18.97
CA ASP A 315 -24.10 10.96 -19.29
C ASP A 315 -24.14 9.42 -19.25
N ASP A 316 -23.03 8.75 -19.59
CA ASP A 316 -22.91 7.28 -19.56
C ASP A 316 -22.70 6.73 -18.14
N LEU A 317 -22.00 7.49 -17.31
CA LEU A 317 -21.78 7.14 -15.91
C LEU A 317 -23.04 7.34 -15.07
N GLY A 318 -23.72 8.47 -15.24
CA GLY A 318 -24.87 8.86 -14.44
C GLY A 318 -24.49 9.69 -13.21
N GLY A 319 -25.45 10.48 -12.72
CA GLY A 319 -25.24 11.40 -11.60
C GLY A 319 -25.08 10.73 -10.22
N ASP A 320 -25.30 9.42 -10.12
CA ASP A 320 -25.22 8.62 -8.90
C ASP A 320 -23.93 7.79 -8.78
N VAL A 321 -23.00 7.93 -9.73
CA VAL A 321 -21.67 7.31 -9.66
C VAL A 321 -20.70 8.26 -8.95
N CYS A 322 -19.97 7.71 -7.97
CA CYS A 322 -18.96 8.42 -7.18
C CYS A 322 -17.54 7.94 -7.46
N GLY A 323 -17.36 6.73 -8.00
CA GLY A 323 -16.06 6.19 -8.39
C GLY A 323 -16.14 5.28 -9.60
N VAL A 324 -14.99 5.02 -10.22
CA VAL A 324 -14.86 4.09 -11.35
C VAL A 324 -13.60 3.24 -11.22
N GLY A 325 -13.71 1.96 -11.57
CA GLY A 325 -12.59 1.05 -11.79
C GLY A 325 -12.37 0.83 -13.28
N ILE A 326 -11.13 0.91 -13.77
CA ILE A 326 -10.76 0.53 -15.13
C ILE A 326 -9.99 -0.78 -15.04
N HIS A 327 -10.54 -1.83 -15.67
CA HIS A 327 -9.97 -3.16 -15.67
C HIS A 327 -9.52 -3.51 -17.09
N LEU A 328 -8.25 -3.88 -17.23
CA LEU A 328 -7.68 -4.39 -18.47
C LEU A 328 -7.42 -5.88 -18.34
N SER A 329 -7.70 -6.62 -19.41
CA SER A 329 -7.31 -8.03 -19.52
C SER A 329 -6.67 -8.33 -20.86
N GLY A 330 -5.70 -9.24 -20.81
CA GLY A 330 -4.82 -9.56 -21.91
C GLY A 330 -4.00 -10.81 -21.64
N GLU A 331 -2.94 -10.97 -22.41
CA GLU A 331 -1.97 -12.03 -22.24
C GLU A 331 -0.58 -11.54 -22.65
N SER A 332 0.45 -12.14 -22.06
CA SER A 332 1.82 -12.00 -22.56
C SER A 332 2.03 -12.83 -23.82
N GLU A 333 3.14 -12.63 -24.54
CA GLU A 333 3.48 -13.43 -25.72
C GLU A 333 3.57 -14.93 -25.42
N SER A 334 4.03 -15.31 -24.22
CA SER A 334 4.07 -16.70 -23.76
C SER A 334 2.70 -17.26 -23.33
N GLY A 335 1.63 -16.46 -23.38
CA GLY A 335 0.26 -16.85 -23.06
C GLY A 335 -0.08 -16.81 -21.58
N ILE A 336 0.72 -16.11 -20.76
CA ILE A 336 0.40 -15.88 -19.36
C ILE A 336 -0.71 -14.81 -19.30
N PRO A 337 -1.86 -15.06 -18.65
CA PRO A 337 -2.90 -14.05 -18.47
C PRO A 337 -2.34 -12.78 -17.82
N ALA A 338 -2.69 -11.61 -18.35
CA ALA A 338 -2.24 -10.32 -17.85
C ALA A 338 -3.43 -9.42 -17.48
N PHE A 339 -3.35 -8.79 -16.32
CA PHE A 339 -4.38 -7.91 -15.77
C PHE A 339 -3.77 -6.60 -15.30
N ALA A 340 -4.50 -5.50 -15.45
CA ALA A 340 -4.16 -4.20 -14.88
C ALA A 340 -5.44 -3.50 -14.41
N ASN A 341 -5.39 -2.88 -13.23
CA ASN A 341 -6.55 -2.23 -12.62
C ASN A 341 -6.16 -0.85 -12.08
N VAL A 342 -6.99 0.16 -12.32
CA VAL A 342 -6.85 1.51 -11.72
C VAL A 342 -8.22 2.01 -11.26
N TYR A 343 -8.26 2.72 -10.14
CA TYR A 343 -9.50 3.17 -9.51
C TYR A 343 -9.48 4.67 -9.24
N TYR A 344 -10.50 5.37 -9.72
CA TYR A 344 -10.64 6.81 -9.60
C TYR A 344 -11.90 7.20 -8.82
N ALA A 345 -11.77 8.19 -7.96
CA ALA A 345 -12.92 8.93 -7.44
C ALA A 345 -13.35 10.02 -8.42
N LEU A 346 -14.66 10.11 -8.65
CA LEU A 346 -15.29 11.21 -9.37
C LEU A 346 -15.79 12.27 -8.39
N ARG A 347 -16.45 11.80 -7.32
CA ARG A 347 -17.16 12.61 -6.33
C ARG A 347 -16.99 11.95 -4.97
N ASP A 348 -17.10 12.73 -3.89
CA ASP A 348 -17.01 12.17 -2.55
C ASP A 348 -18.37 11.54 -2.16
N PRO A 349 -18.43 10.23 -1.84
CA PRO A 349 -19.68 9.58 -1.46
C PRO A 349 -20.30 10.28 -0.24
N PRO A 350 -21.58 10.69 -0.30
CA PRO A 350 -22.23 11.33 0.84
C PRO A 350 -22.23 10.47 2.11
N ALA A 351 -22.27 9.14 1.95
CA ALA A 351 -22.21 8.18 3.04
C ALA A 351 -20.86 8.17 3.80
N LEU A 352 -19.79 8.64 3.15
CA LEU A 352 -18.47 8.79 3.76
C LEU A 352 -18.26 10.16 4.41
N GLN A 353 -19.17 11.11 4.21
CA GLN A 353 -19.02 12.46 4.74
C GLN A 353 -19.56 12.56 6.17
N GLY A 354 -18.71 12.98 7.10
CA GLY A 354 -19.03 13.18 8.50
C GLY A 354 -18.46 14.49 9.05
N LEU A 355 -18.94 14.90 10.22
CA LEU A 355 -18.30 15.96 11.00
C LEU A 355 -17.13 15.37 11.77
N VAL A 356 -15.98 16.06 11.79
CA VAL A 356 -14.91 15.76 12.74
C VAL A 356 -15.40 16.16 14.12
N ASP A 357 -15.65 15.17 14.96
CA ASP A 357 -16.33 15.34 16.25
C ASP A 357 -15.36 15.28 17.45
N SER A 358 -14.08 15.00 17.21
CA SER A 358 -13.04 14.97 18.25
C SER A 358 -12.43 16.36 18.51
N PRO A 359 -12.57 16.94 19.72
CA PRO A 359 -12.00 18.25 20.04
C PRO A 359 -10.48 18.31 19.91
N ALA A 360 -9.79 17.22 20.25
CA ALA A 360 -8.33 17.14 20.15
C ALA A 360 -7.90 17.11 18.68
N TYR A 361 -8.60 16.34 17.84
CA TYR A 361 -8.31 16.25 16.42
C TYR A 361 -8.62 17.57 15.70
N LEU A 362 -9.73 18.23 16.04
CA LEU A 362 -10.06 19.58 15.57
C LEU A 362 -8.96 20.59 15.92
N ALA A 363 -8.35 20.50 17.12
CA ALA A 363 -7.26 21.38 17.51
C ALA A 363 -6.03 21.17 16.62
N VAL A 364 -5.70 19.93 16.25
CA VAL A 364 -4.62 19.62 15.30
C VAL A 364 -4.93 20.14 13.90
N LEU A 365 -6.14 19.89 13.36
CA LEU A 365 -6.52 20.40 12.04
C LEU A 365 -6.47 21.93 11.97
N ASN A 366 -6.94 22.60 13.02
CA ASN A 366 -6.83 24.05 13.12
C ASN A 366 -5.36 24.50 13.27
N GLN A 367 -4.51 23.81 14.04
CA GLN A 367 -3.06 24.09 14.10
C GLN A 367 -2.39 23.96 12.73
N VAL A 368 -2.73 22.92 11.96
CA VAL A 368 -2.19 22.68 10.61
C VAL A 368 -2.58 23.80 9.66
N ARG A 369 -3.86 24.19 9.65
CA ARG A 369 -4.37 25.31 8.85
C ARG A 369 -3.75 26.64 9.26
N ASP A 370 -3.81 26.97 10.55
CA ASP A 370 -3.40 28.28 11.07
C ASP A 370 -1.87 28.46 11.00
N GLY A 371 -1.13 27.36 11.04
CA GLY A 371 0.33 27.34 10.85
C GLY A 371 0.78 27.26 9.39
N GLY A 372 -0.15 27.24 8.41
CA GLY A 372 0.20 27.12 6.99
C GLY A 372 1.00 25.86 6.66
N LEU A 373 0.83 24.78 7.42
CA LEU A 373 1.68 23.59 7.29
C LEU A 373 1.37 22.76 6.04
N VAL A 374 0.27 23.07 5.34
CA VAL A 374 -0.17 22.47 4.07
C VAL A 374 -0.65 23.57 3.11
N GLY A 375 -0.41 23.41 1.81
CA GLY A 375 -0.71 24.40 0.77
C GLY A 375 -2.15 24.38 0.21
N GLY A 376 -3.04 23.53 0.74
CA GLY A 376 -4.37 23.25 0.20
C GLY A 376 -5.54 23.73 1.06
N ARG A 377 -6.76 23.71 0.48
CA ARG A 377 -8.03 23.91 1.21
C ARG A 377 -8.48 22.68 2.00
N ALA A 378 -7.86 21.54 1.75
CA ALA A 378 -8.08 20.30 2.46
C ALA A 378 -6.78 19.88 3.16
N VAL A 379 -6.93 19.19 4.28
CA VAL A 379 -5.85 18.47 4.94
C VAL A 379 -6.09 17.00 4.65
N THR A 380 -5.10 16.27 4.17
CA THR A 380 -5.20 14.81 3.99
C THR A 380 -4.68 14.08 5.23
N GLU A 381 -5.09 12.84 5.42
CA GLU A 381 -4.47 11.98 6.45
C GLU A 381 -2.98 11.78 6.18
N GLU A 382 -2.55 11.76 4.92
CA GLU A 382 -1.15 11.72 4.52
C GLU A 382 -0.39 12.97 5.00
N ASP A 383 -0.97 14.17 4.83
CA ASP A 383 -0.39 15.40 5.37
C ASP A 383 -0.16 15.30 6.88
N LEU A 384 -1.16 14.81 7.60
CA LEU A 384 -1.09 14.63 9.04
C LEU A 384 -0.04 13.60 9.44
N TYR A 385 0.02 12.48 8.75
CA TYR A 385 1.02 11.43 8.97
C TYR A 385 2.44 11.95 8.73
N ARG A 386 2.68 12.62 7.60
CA ARG A 386 3.98 13.23 7.27
C ARG A 386 4.38 14.27 8.30
N LEU A 387 3.48 15.19 8.66
CA LEU A 387 3.76 16.23 9.67
C LEU A 387 4.05 15.64 11.06
N SER A 388 3.40 14.52 11.40
CA SER A 388 3.66 13.77 12.65
C SER A 388 5.06 13.14 12.64
N LEU A 389 5.44 12.49 11.54
CA LEU A 389 6.78 11.93 11.34
C LEU A 389 7.90 12.98 11.38
N GLU A 390 7.62 14.17 10.85
CA GLU A 390 8.50 15.34 10.91
C GLU A 390 8.58 15.95 12.33
N GLY A 391 7.74 15.53 13.26
CA GLY A 391 7.65 16.08 14.62
C GLY A 391 7.03 17.48 14.68
N ARG A 392 6.26 17.89 13.65
CA ARG A 392 5.62 19.22 13.56
C ARG A 392 4.25 19.26 14.23
N ILE A 393 3.61 18.10 14.36
CA ILE A 393 2.34 17.92 15.08
C ILE A 393 2.40 16.64 15.93
N GLU A 394 1.47 16.52 16.88
CA GLU A 394 1.22 15.29 17.63
C GLU A 394 -0.22 14.85 17.33
N LEU A 395 -0.41 13.63 16.81
CA LEU A 395 -1.73 13.13 16.46
C LEU A 395 -2.42 12.50 17.69
N PRO A 396 -3.58 13.01 18.11
CA PRO A 396 -4.33 12.42 19.21
C PRO A 396 -5.10 11.19 18.77
N VAL A 397 -5.36 10.27 19.71
CA VAL A 397 -6.36 9.20 19.53
C VAL A 397 -7.73 9.83 19.32
N ARG A 398 -8.50 9.33 18.36
CA ARG A 398 -9.85 9.83 18.08
C ARG A 398 -10.79 9.47 19.24
N ASP A 399 -11.48 10.49 19.76
CA ASP A 399 -12.57 10.34 20.73
C ASP A 399 -13.80 11.06 20.17
N ARG A 400 -14.97 10.40 20.21
CA ARG A 400 -16.22 10.94 19.65
C ARG A 400 -16.87 11.85 20.68
N ALA A 401 -17.06 13.13 20.33
CA ALA A 401 -17.84 14.07 21.14
C ALA A 401 -18.97 14.69 20.32
N ALA A 402 -20.19 14.66 20.85
CA ALA A 402 -21.31 15.32 20.18
C ALA A 402 -21.10 16.85 20.14
N PHE A 403 -21.11 17.41 18.92
CA PHE A 403 -21.08 18.85 18.69
C PHE A 403 -22.43 19.35 18.15
N ASP A 404 -22.94 20.42 18.75
CA ASP A 404 -24.04 21.21 18.19
C ASP A 404 -23.45 22.34 17.35
N ALA A 405 -23.47 22.22 16.03
CA ALA A 405 -23.17 23.34 15.13
C ALA A 405 -24.24 24.43 15.28
N VAL A 406 -23.82 25.71 15.35
CA VAL A 406 -24.74 26.86 15.47
C VAL A 406 -24.60 27.74 14.23
N GLY A 407 -25.60 27.70 13.34
CA GLY A 407 -25.68 28.48 12.12
C GLY A 407 -26.09 27.64 10.92
N ASP A 408 -26.39 28.28 9.79
CA ASP A 408 -26.53 27.60 8.50
C ASP A 408 -25.13 27.51 7.87
N GLU A 409 -24.76 26.32 7.37
CA GLU A 409 -23.53 26.10 6.60
C GLU A 409 -23.53 26.97 5.34
N CYS A 410 -22.36 27.46 4.95
CA CYS A 410 -22.18 28.21 3.72
C CYS A 410 -20.91 27.78 3.01
N ASP A 411 -20.91 27.90 1.69
CA ASP A 411 -19.69 27.80 0.90
C ASP A 411 -19.08 29.21 0.78
N PRO A 412 -17.80 29.41 1.16
CA PRO A 412 -17.13 30.71 1.00
C PRO A 412 -17.05 31.18 -0.47
N SER A 413 -17.28 30.30 -1.44
CA SER A 413 -17.35 30.62 -2.87
C SER A 413 -18.73 31.09 -3.36
N GLU A 414 -19.81 30.91 -2.58
CA GLU A 414 -21.18 31.28 -2.99
C GLU A 414 -21.65 32.66 -2.49
N PRO A 415 -22.40 33.46 -3.28
CA PRO A 415 -23.09 34.72 -2.90
C PRO A 415 -23.69 34.78 -1.45
N GLN A 416 -23.14 35.58 -0.53
CA GLN A 416 -23.58 35.71 0.87
C GLN A 416 -24.79 36.64 0.99
N GLU A 417 -25.70 36.32 1.92
CA GLU A 417 -26.83 37.19 2.25
C GLU A 417 -26.37 38.50 2.94
N GLU A 418 -27.05 39.60 2.63
CA GLU A 418 -26.75 40.92 3.20
C GLU A 418 -26.87 40.91 4.74
N GLY A 419 -25.77 41.22 5.44
CA GLY A 419 -25.71 41.21 6.91
C GLY A 419 -25.08 39.94 7.52
N PHE A 420 -24.65 38.99 6.71
CA PHE A 420 -23.96 37.77 7.14
C PHE A 420 -22.61 37.60 6.42
N SER A 421 -21.65 36.92 7.07
CA SER A 421 -20.39 36.44 6.48
C SER A 421 -20.28 34.94 6.63
N CYS A 422 -19.67 34.29 5.63
CA CYS A 422 -19.22 32.91 5.75
C CYS A 422 -17.87 32.89 6.48
N VAL A 423 -17.87 32.42 7.73
CA VAL A 423 -16.66 32.41 8.57
C VAL A 423 -16.29 30.97 8.88
N ALA A 424 -14.99 30.67 8.84
CA ALA A 424 -14.47 29.38 9.28
C ALA A 424 -14.90 29.13 10.73
N SER A 425 -15.63 28.06 10.95
CA SER A 425 -16.19 27.75 12.27
C SER A 425 -15.19 27.13 13.24
N GLY A 426 -14.02 26.73 12.74
CA GLY A 426 -13.11 25.83 13.45
C GLY A 426 -13.58 24.37 13.46
N LEU A 427 -14.73 24.08 12.83
CA LEU A 427 -15.22 22.72 12.56
C LEU A 427 -14.71 22.26 11.20
N TRP A 428 -14.69 20.94 11.02
CA TRP A 428 -14.21 20.27 9.83
C TRP A 428 -15.19 19.17 9.42
N THR A 429 -15.38 18.98 8.13
CA THR A 429 -15.90 17.72 7.58
C THR A 429 -14.76 16.78 7.29
N GLU A 430 -15.05 15.50 7.39
CA GLU A 430 -14.20 14.39 7.00
C GLU A 430 -14.91 13.63 5.89
N THR A 431 -14.22 13.35 4.79
CA THR A 431 -14.56 12.20 3.93
C THR A 431 -13.74 11.03 4.46
N GLY A 432 -14.43 10.06 5.05
CA GLY A 432 -13.81 8.92 5.71
C GLY A 432 -12.99 8.06 4.74
N PRO A 433 -12.00 7.30 5.25
CA PRO A 433 -11.19 6.43 4.44
C PRO A 433 -11.99 5.22 3.92
N TYR A 434 -11.57 4.67 2.79
CA TYR A 434 -12.21 3.53 2.15
C TYR A 434 -11.22 2.79 1.23
N VAL A 435 -11.57 1.57 0.82
CA VAL A 435 -10.76 0.71 -0.06
C VAL A 435 -11.51 0.51 -1.39
N PRO A 436 -11.32 1.36 -2.42
CA PRO A 436 -12.11 1.33 -3.66
C PRO A 436 -12.08 0.01 -4.42
N ASN A 437 -11.09 -0.86 -4.19
CA ASN A 437 -10.99 -2.15 -4.86
C ASN A 437 -11.42 -3.34 -3.98
N ALA A 438 -12.11 -3.09 -2.86
CA ALA A 438 -12.64 -4.12 -1.97
C ALA A 438 -14.17 -4.11 -1.97
N ARG A 439 -14.77 -5.02 -2.73
CA ARG A 439 -16.22 -5.21 -2.81
C ARG A 439 -16.70 -6.15 -1.70
N ARG A 440 -17.99 -6.04 -1.42
CA ARG A 440 -18.70 -6.93 -0.50
C ARG A 440 -18.40 -8.41 -0.76
N GLY A 441 -18.08 -9.15 0.29
CA GLY A 441 -17.79 -10.58 0.26
C GLY A 441 -16.38 -10.94 -0.19
N GLU A 442 -15.58 -9.98 -0.64
CA GLU A 442 -14.14 -10.16 -0.86
C GLU A 442 -13.41 -10.13 0.49
N ILE A 443 -12.19 -10.67 0.52
CA ILE A 443 -11.39 -10.77 1.74
C ILE A 443 -10.19 -9.83 1.62
N LEU A 444 -9.99 -9.02 2.65
CA LEU A 444 -8.76 -8.28 2.85
C LEU A 444 -7.77 -9.17 3.60
N LEU A 445 -6.58 -9.34 3.05
CA LEU A 445 -5.47 -10.08 3.65
C LEU A 445 -4.36 -9.11 4.04
N TYR A 446 -3.80 -9.30 5.22
CA TYR A 446 -2.84 -8.40 5.84
C TYR A 446 -1.86 -9.16 6.76
N ALA A 447 -0.69 -8.59 7.01
CA ALA A 447 0.30 -9.13 7.93
C ALA A 447 0.53 -8.17 9.08
N GLU A 448 0.58 -8.67 10.31
CA GLU A 448 0.84 -7.92 11.53
C GLU A 448 2.12 -8.39 12.20
N CYS A 449 2.83 -7.49 12.88
CA CYS A 449 4.07 -7.85 13.60
C CYS A 449 3.82 -8.28 15.02
N ASN A 450 3.08 -9.37 15.14
CA ASN A 450 2.68 -9.97 16.40
C ASN A 450 3.19 -11.44 16.47
N PRO A 451 3.07 -12.12 17.62
CA PRO A 451 3.50 -13.52 17.74
C PRO A 451 2.79 -14.51 16.80
N VAL A 452 1.61 -14.18 16.24
CA VAL A 452 0.93 -15.00 15.22
C VAL A 452 1.79 -15.03 13.95
N HIS A 453 2.39 -13.90 13.56
CA HIS A 453 3.27 -13.84 12.40
C HIS A 453 4.45 -14.81 12.50
N SER A 454 5.23 -14.73 13.57
CA SER A 454 6.39 -15.59 13.76
C SER A 454 5.98 -17.07 13.81
N MET A 455 4.82 -17.37 14.39
CA MET A 455 4.23 -18.72 14.38
C MET A 455 3.92 -19.19 12.95
N LEU A 456 3.27 -18.36 12.13
CA LEU A 456 2.90 -18.69 10.75
C LEU A 456 4.11 -18.76 9.81
N GLN A 457 5.15 -17.97 10.07
CA GLN A 457 6.44 -18.04 9.36
C GLN A 457 7.24 -19.31 9.71
N ALA A 458 6.92 -19.99 10.81
CA ALA A 458 7.54 -21.26 11.16
C ALA A 458 7.03 -22.43 10.31
N LEU A 459 5.86 -22.29 9.68
CA LEU A 459 5.21 -23.29 8.84
C LEU A 459 6.00 -23.55 7.55
N ASP A 460 5.59 -24.58 6.80
CA ASP A 460 6.25 -24.99 5.56
C ASP A 460 5.23 -25.26 4.44
N PRO A 461 5.01 -24.30 3.51
CA PRO A 461 5.78 -23.07 3.35
C PRO A 461 5.45 -22.02 4.43
N PRO A 462 6.38 -21.08 4.72
CA PRO A 462 6.08 -19.91 5.54
C PRO A 462 4.88 -19.14 4.96
N GLN A 463 3.94 -18.73 5.82
CA GLN A 463 2.75 -17.99 5.38
C GLN A 463 2.97 -16.48 5.52
N ALA A 464 2.56 -15.72 4.51
CA ALA A 464 2.80 -14.28 4.45
C ALA A 464 1.81 -13.47 5.30
N PHE A 465 0.52 -13.78 5.18
CA PHE A 465 -0.58 -13.08 5.83
C PHE A 465 -0.88 -13.68 7.20
N THR A 466 -1.24 -12.81 8.15
CA THR A 466 -1.46 -13.19 9.55
C THR A 466 -2.82 -12.77 10.07
N HIS A 467 -3.50 -11.90 9.32
CA HIS A 467 -4.82 -11.43 9.65
C HIS A 467 -5.63 -11.15 8.39
N GLU A 468 -6.94 -11.20 8.55
CA GLU A 468 -7.89 -11.11 7.45
C GLU A 468 -9.20 -10.48 7.92
N GLY A 469 -9.98 -9.96 6.97
CA GLY A 469 -11.34 -9.51 7.21
C GLY A 469 -12.18 -9.63 5.95
N ILE A 470 -13.44 -10.00 6.10
CA ILE A 470 -14.39 -10.06 4.99
C ILE A 470 -15.14 -8.74 4.87
N ILE A 471 -15.23 -8.19 3.66
CA ILE A 471 -15.92 -6.93 3.40
C ILE A 471 -17.44 -7.14 3.54
N THR A 472 -18.08 -6.43 4.47
CA THR A 472 -19.53 -6.52 4.71
C THR A 472 -20.33 -5.49 3.92
N LYS A 473 -19.73 -4.31 3.67
CA LYS A 473 -20.26 -3.24 2.81
C LYS A 473 -19.18 -2.77 1.86
N HIS A 474 -19.55 -2.51 0.61
CA HIS A 474 -18.62 -2.11 -0.45
C HIS A 474 -17.69 -0.99 0.03
N TYR A 475 -16.39 -1.25 -0.05
CA TYR A 475 -15.29 -0.31 0.20
C TYR A 475 -15.10 0.18 1.64
N THR A 476 -16.08 0.04 2.54
CA THR A 476 -16.12 0.85 3.77
C THR A 476 -16.34 0.10 5.07
N GLU A 477 -16.76 -1.17 5.05
CA GLU A 477 -17.00 -1.94 6.27
C GLU A 477 -16.54 -3.39 6.10
N LEU A 478 -15.93 -3.94 7.14
CA LEU A 478 -15.46 -5.31 7.19
C LEU A 478 -15.78 -5.95 8.53
N ALA A 479 -15.81 -7.28 8.54
CA ALA A 479 -15.94 -8.09 9.74
C ALA A 479 -14.73 -9.01 9.90
N ASN A 480 -14.28 -9.19 11.14
CA ASN A 480 -13.19 -10.09 11.49
C ASN A 480 -13.33 -10.57 12.95
N THR A 481 -12.40 -11.41 13.39
CA THR A 481 -12.25 -11.76 14.81
C THR A 481 -10.86 -11.36 15.31
N THR A 482 -10.81 -10.53 16.35
CA THR A 482 -9.56 -9.99 16.91
C THR A 482 -9.57 -9.97 18.45
N ILE A 483 -8.43 -9.63 19.06
CA ILE A 483 -8.26 -9.47 20.50
C ILE A 483 -7.57 -8.14 20.83
N SER A 484 -8.06 -7.43 21.85
CA SER A 484 -7.39 -6.24 22.37
C SER A 484 -6.12 -6.66 23.12
N GLN A 485 -4.96 -6.41 22.50
CA GLN A 485 -3.65 -6.69 23.09
C GLN A 485 -3.43 -5.91 24.40
N GLU A 486 -3.85 -4.64 24.48
CA GLU A 486 -3.77 -3.84 25.70
C GLU A 486 -4.56 -4.47 26.86
N ARG A 487 -5.75 -5.00 26.56
CA ARG A 487 -6.57 -5.71 27.55
C ARG A 487 -5.88 -6.97 28.04
N LEU A 488 -5.31 -7.75 27.12
CA LEU A 488 -4.58 -8.98 27.45
C LEU A 488 -3.38 -8.67 28.37
N GLN A 489 -2.55 -7.69 28.00
CA GLN A 489 -1.38 -7.25 28.79
C GLN A 489 -1.74 -6.70 30.17
N LYS A 490 -2.88 -6.02 30.32
CA LYS A 490 -3.28 -5.47 31.61
C LYS A 490 -3.87 -6.51 32.55
N LYS A 491 -4.54 -7.54 32.01
CA LYS A 491 -5.05 -8.67 32.79
C LYS A 491 -3.93 -9.62 33.25
N SER A 492 -2.79 -9.66 32.56
CA SER A 492 -1.62 -10.45 32.98
C SER A 492 -0.78 -9.80 34.10
N GLY A 493 -0.88 -8.48 34.32
CA GLY A 493 -0.02 -7.73 35.25
C GLY A 493 -0.50 -7.51 36.69
N SER A 494 -1.70 -7.94 37.12
CA SER A 494 -2.30 -7.41 38.35
C SER A 494 -1.96 -8.09 39.69
N ASP A 495 -1.42 -9.32 39.72
CA ASP A 495 -1.19 -10.05 40.99
C ASP A 495 0.13 -10.86 41.03
N GLY A 496 1.24 -10.26 40.61
CA GLY A 496 2.57 -10.84 40.82
C GLY A 496 2.91 -11.97 39.85
N TRP A 497 4.18 -12.01 39.45
CA TRP A 497 4.77 -12.89 38.44
C TRP A 497 4.82 -14.38 38.85
N GLU A 498 3.80 -14.93 39.52
CA GLU A 498 3.66 -16.36 39.86
C GLU A 498 2.71 -17.10 38.88
N GLY A 499 2.69 -16.68 37.60
CA GLY A 499 2.12 -17.46 36.50
C GLY A 499 0.62 -17.75 36.58
N ALA A 500 -0.21 -16.80 37.02
CA ALA A 500 -1.66 -16.97 36.92
C ALA A 500 -2.22 -15.89 36.00
N GLU A 501 -2.16 -16.13 34.68
CA GLU A 501 -3.03 -15.40 33.78
C GLU A 501 -4.48 -15.79 34.04
N ALA A 502 -5.35 -14.79 33.99
CA ALA A 502 -6.77 -14.91 33.75
C ALA A 502 -7.02 -15.92 32.61
N GLU A 503 -7.25 -17.21 32.93
CA GLU A 503 -7.67 -18.26 31.98
C GLU A 503 -8.80 -17.73 31.09
N ASP A 504 -9.64 -16.85 31.64
CA ASP A 504 -10.68 -16.13 30.91
C ASP A 504 -10.14 -15.23 29.78
N ALA A 505 -9.03 -14.53 29.97
CA ALA A 505 -8.45 -13.65 28.96
C ALA A 505 -7.77 -14.42 27.82
N LEU A 506 -7.09 -15.53 28.13
CA LEU A 506 -6.43 -16.38 27.13
C LEU A 506 -7.42 -17.27 26.36
N ARG A 507 -8.37 -17.90 27.08
CA ARG A 507 -9.36 -18.79 26.45
C ARG A 507 -10.50 -18.02 25.79
N TYR A 508 -10.94 -16.89 26.38
CA TYR A 508 -12.04 -16.07 25.89
C TYR A 508 -11.53 -14.66 25.53
N GLY A 509 -10.73 -14.58 24.46
CA GLY A 509 -10.20 -13.33 23.96
C GLY A 509 -11.33 -12.38 23.54
N TRP A 510 -11.16 -11.09 23.85
CA TRP A 510 -12.14 -10.03 23.62
C TRP A 510 -11.49 -8.92 22.77
N PRO A 511 -12.20 -8.27 21.82
CA PRO A 511 -13.66 -8.37 21.59
C PRO A 511 -14.12 -9.66 20.92
N GLY A 512 -13.19 -10.45 20.37
CA GLY A 512 -13.54 -11.55 19.51
C GLY A 512 -14.03 -11.00 18.18
N TRP A 513 -15.23 -11.42 17.76
CA TRP A 513 -15.85 -10.91 16.56
C TRP A 513 -16.16 -9.41 16.68
N ILE A 514 -15.72 -8.64 15.69
CA ILE A 514 -16.08 -7.25 15.51
C ILE A 514 -16.44 -6.94 14.04
N ILE A 515 -17.35 -5.99 13.84
CA ILE A 515 -17.64 -5.36 12.55
C ILE A 515 -17.21 -3.90 12.68
N GLN A 516 -16.36 -3.45 11.76
CA GLN A 516 -15.75 -2.13 11.81
C GLN A 516 -15.89 -1.43 10.47
N GLU A 517 -16.13 -0.12 10.50
CA GLU A 517 -15.85 0.71 9.34
C GLU A 517 -14.33 0.68 9.06
N VAL A 518 -13.91 0.83 7.80
CA VAL A 518 -12.50 0.86 7.39
C VAL A 518 -11.69 1.84 8.24
N ASN A 519 -12.28 2.97 8.63
CA ASN A 519 -11.61 3.89 9.55
C ASN A 519 -11.31 3.24 10.91
N GLY A 520 -12.26 2.58 11.56
CA GLY A 520 -12.04 1.93 12.86
C GLY A 520 -11.12 0.73 12.76
N ALA A 521 -11.22 -0.03 11.67
CA ALA A 521 -10.36 -1.17 11.38
C ALA A 521 -8.88 -0.78 11.21
N PHE A 522 -8.61 0.32 10.51
CA PHE A 522 -7.25 0.74 10.13
C PHE A 522 -6.62 1.79 11.06
N ASN A 523 -7.43 2.68 11.63
CA ASN A 523 -6.97 3.77 12.50
C ASN A 523 -7.26 3.51 13.98
N GLY A 524 -7.81 2.33 14.30
CA GLY A 524 -8.26 1.97 15.63
C GLY A 524 -9.59 2.63 16.02
N GLU A 525 -10.36 1.95 16.85
CA GLU A 525 -11.51 2.55 17.53
C GLU A 525 -11.60 2.10 18.99
N LEU A 526 -12.22 2.94 19.82
CA LEU A 526 -12.49 2.57 21.21
C LEU A 526 -13.73 1.68 21.29
N VAL A 527 -13.51 0.40 21.57
CA VAL A 527 -14.56 -0.58 21.83
C VAL A 527 -14.81 -0.63 23.34
N TRP A 528 -16.07 -0.48 23.74
CA TRP A 528 -16.43 -0.45 25.16
C TRP A 528 -16.59 -1.86 25.73
N ASN A 529 -15.85 -2.17 26.79
CA ASN A 529 -16.00 -3.39 27.56
C ASN A 529 -16.89 -3.14 28.79
N GLU A 530 -18.05 -3.80 28.82
CA GLU A 530 -19.01 -3.65 29.92
C GLU A 530 -18.53 -4.27 31.24
N GLU A 531 -17.69 -5.31 31.20
CA GLU A 531 -17.20 -6.04 32.38
C GLU A 531 -16.37 -5.13 33.30
N ASP A 532 -15.44 -4.38 32.71
CA ASP A 532 -14.53 -3.51 33.46
C ASP A 532 -14.89 -2.02 33.37
N GLY A 533 -15.88 -1.67 32.54
CA GLY A 533 -16.38 -0.31 32.36
C GLY A 533 -15.34 0.61 31.73
N LYS A 534 -14.56 0.10 30.76
CA LYS A 534 -13.53 0.85 30.05
C LYS A 534 -13.64 0.66 28.54
N GLY A 535 -13.26 1.69 27.81
CA GLY A 535 -12.99 1.60 26.37
C GLY A 535 -11.57 1.10 26.15
N TRP A 536 -11.40 0.20 25.20
CA TRP A 536 -10.12 -0.34 24.77
C TRP A 536 -9.96 -0.08 23.28
N GLU A 537 -8.77 0.33 22.88
CA GLU A 537 -8.47 0.52 21.47
C GLU A 537 -8.40 -0.84 20.76
N VAL A 538 -9.08 -0.93 19.62
CA VAL A 538 -9.10 -2.08 18.73
C VAL A 538 -8.93 -1.57 17.30
N GLY A 539 -7.77 -1.87 16.72
CA GLY A 539 -7.50 -1.80 15.29
C GLY A 539 -7.00 -3.19 14.86
N SER A 540 -7.33 -3.59 13.63
CA SER A 540 -7.02 -4.94 13.13
C SER A 540 -6.30 -4.95 11.79
N PHE A 541 -6.12 -3.79 11.17
CA PHE A 541 -5.48 -3.68 9.87
C PHE A 541 -4.57 -2.46 9.88
N GLU A 542 -3.56 -2.52 9.04
CA GLU A 542 -2.83 -1.33 8.61
C GLU A 542 -2.89 -1.30 7.09
N SER A 543 -2.85 -0.09 6.53
CA SER A 543 -2.77 0.07 5.07
C SER A 543 -1.33 0.03 4.57
N ASP A 544 -0.40 0.06 5.51
CA ASP A 544 1.03 -0.03 5.28
C ASP A 544 1.31 -1.47 4.87
N PRO A 545 2.13 -1.70 3.84
CA PRO A 545 2.88 -2.94 3.78
C PRO A 545 3.63 -3.13 5.10
N VAL A 546 3.72 -4.35 5.58
CA VAL A 546 4.25 -4.60 6.91
C VAL A 546 5.53 -5.39 6.81
N GLN A 547 6.58 -4.88 7.45
CA GLN A 547 7.82 -5.60 7.68
C GLN A 547 7.92 -5.93 9.17
N CYS A 548 7.82 -7.21 9.51
CA CYS A 548 7.93 -7.62 10.90
C CYS A 548 9.36 -7.75 11.34
N GLY A 549 9.61 -7.45 12.63
CA GLY A 549 10.86 -6.82 13.06
C GLY A 549 12.11 -7.47 12.47
N SER A 550 12.30 -8.74 12.78
CA SER A 550 13.30 -9.54 12.15
C SER A 550 12.74 -10.47 11.09
N ASP A 551 11.56 -10.22 10.53
CA ASP A 551 10.90 -10.98 9.45
C ASP A 551 11.04 -10.18 8.14
N GLY A 552 11.87 -10.66 7.22
CA GLY A 552 12.39 -9.86 6.12
C GLY A 552 11.46 -9.84 4.91
N GLU A 553 10.18 -9.94 5.15
CA GLU A 553 9.15 -9.85 4.12
C GLU A 553 8.37 -8.56 4.36
N ILE A 554 8.37 -7.66 3.39
CA ILE A 554 7.36 -6.60 3.35
C ILE A 554 6.10 -7.25 2.79
N VAL A 555 5.11 -7.56 3.60
CA VAL A 555 3.86 -8.12 3.08
C VAL A 555 2.92 -6.96 2.78
N GLU A 556 2.62 -6.73 1.50
CA GLU A 556 1.61 -5.73 1.11
C GLU A 556 0.20 -6.26 1.42
N PRO A 557 -0.68 -5.45 2.02
CA PRO A 557 -2.10 -5.82 2.11
C PRO A 557 -2.69 -6.02 0.72
N VAL A 558 -3.45 -7.10 0.55
CA VAL A 558 -4.11 -7.44 -0.72
C VAL A 558 -5.60 -7.68 -0.52
N VAL A 559 -6.36 -7.45 -1.58
CA VAL A 559 -7.76 -7.88 -1.67
C VAL A 559 -7.78 -9.17 -2.46
N LEU A 560 -8.32 -10.23 -1.87
CA LEU A 560 -8.60 -11.51 -2.51
C LEU A 560 -9.97 -11.44 -3.19
N ARG A 561 -9.99 -11.65 -4.51
CA ARG A 561 -11.14 -11.36 -5.37
C ARG A 561 -11.34 -12.47 -6.41
N PRO A 562 -12.55 -12.61 -6.99
CA PRO A 562 -12.74 -13.50 -8.13
C PRO A 562 -11.82 -13.14 -9.29
N VAL A 563 -11.25 -14.15 -9.96
CA VAL A 563 -10.50 -13.98 -11.21
C VAL A 563 -11.28 -13.09 -12.19
N PRO A 564 -10.65 -12.08 -12.82
CA PRO A 564 -11.33 -11.17 -13.73
C PRO A 564 -12.08 -11.91 -14.85
N GLY A 565 -13.34 -11.55 -15.07
CA GLY A 565 -14.25 -12.23 -16.00
C GLY A 565 -15.11 -13.34 -15.39
N THR A 566 -14.87 -13.75 -14.13
CA THR A 566 -15.69 -14.74 -13.41
C THR A 566 -16.64 -14.13 -12.38
N GLU A 567 -16.60 -12.81 -12.19
CA GLU A 567 -17.28 -12.10 -11.11
C GLU A 567 -18.79 -12.31 -11.17
N GLU A 568 -19.41 -12.28 -12.36
CA GLU A 568 -20.86 -12.47 -12.52
C GLU A 568 -21.34 -13.84 -11.98
N ALA A 569 -20.48 -14.86 -12.04
CA ALA A 569 -20.80 -16.20 -11.56
C ALA A 569 -20.54 -16.37 -10.06
N ARG A 570 -19.52 -15.69 -9.50
CA ARG A 570 -19.02 -15.91 -8.14
C ARG A 570 -19.52 -14.87 -7.12
N GLN A 571 -19.67 -13.61 -7.53
CA GLN A 571 -20.07 -12.50 -6.66
C GLN A 571 -21.39 -12.73 -5.90
N PRO A 572 -22.45 -13.34 -6.48
CA PRO A 572 -23.68 -13.58 -5.72
C PRO A 572 -23.48 -14.48 -4.49
N ALA A 573 -22.58 -15.46 -4.56
CA ALA A 573 -22.25 -16.32 -3.42
C ALA A 573 -21.45 -15.53 -2.37
N LEU A 574 -20.47 -14.73 -2.79
CA LEU A 574 -19.70 -13.86 -1.89
C LEU A 574 -20.59 -12.83 -1.17
N ASN A 575 -21.56 -12.25 -1.88
CA ASN A 575 -22.54 -11.34 -1.29
C ASN A 575 -23.36 -12.02 -0.19
N MET A 576 -23.70 -13.32 -0.34
CA MET A 576 -24.38 -14.08 0.72
C MET A 576 -23.50 -14.28 1.96
N VAL A 577 -22.20 -14.54 1.78
CA VAL A 577 -21.26 -14.66 2.89
C VAL A 577 -21.14 -13.33 3.64
N ALA A 578 -21.08 -12.22 2.91
CA ALA A 578 -21.10 -10.89 3.50
C ALA A 578 -22.42 -10.54 4.21
N ASP A 579 -23.58 -11.02 3.71
CA ASP A 579 -24.86 -10.92 4.43
C ASP A 579 -24.77 -11.66 5.77
N ALA A 580 -24.25 -12.89 5.77
CA ALA A 580 -24.06 -13.67 6.99
C ALA A 580 -23.10 -12.99 7.99
N ALA A 581 -22.03 -12.36 7.48
CA ALA A 581 -21.07 -11.61 8.27
C ALA A 581 -21.63 -10.29 8.84
N ALA A 582 -22.61 -9.68 8.19
CA ALA A 582 -23.24 -8.43 8.63
C ALA A 582 -24.42 -8.66 9.60
N ASP A 583 -25.18 -9.74 9.42
CA ASP A 583 -26.38 -10.06 10.22
C ASP A 583 -26.07 -10.55 11.64
N SER A 584 -24.83 -10.90 11.88
CA SER A 584 -24.31 -11.58 13.05
C SER A 584 -23.98 -10.68 14.24
N ALA A 585 -24.78 -9.63 14.43
CA ALA A 585 -24.55 -8.60 15.41
C ALA A 585 -24.41 -9.16 16.86
N LEU A 586 -23.16 -9.44 17.25
CA LEU A 586 -22.61 -9.68 18.60
C LEU A 586 -23.01 -11.03 19.26
N GLY A 587 -22.15 -12.03 19.40
CA GLY A 587 -20.71 -12.05 19.17
C GLY A 587 -20.10 -13.46 19.18
N GLY A 588 -18.78 -13.47 19.29
CA GLY A 588 -17.92 -14.64 19.41
C GLY A 588 -16.74 -14.26 20.30
N HIS A 589 -15.92 -15.22 20.70
CA HIS A 589 -14.69 -14.94 21.42
C HIS A 589 -13.48 -15.40 20.61
N TYR A 590 -12.39 -14.66 20.72
CA TYR A 590 -11.12 -15.04 20.11
C TYR A 590 -10.54 -16.23 20.88
N ARG A 591 -10.23 -17.33 20.19
CA ARG A 591 -9.71 -18.56 20.82
C ARG A 591 -8.55 -19.15 20.03
N TRP A 592 -7.35 -19.06 20.59
CA TRP A 592 -6.08 -19.50 19.99
C TRP A 592 -6.08 -20.93 19.45
N TYR A 593 -6.86 -21.83 20.06
CA TYR A 593 -7.00 -23.21 19.58
C TYR A 593 -7.54 -23.30 18.14
N GLY A 594 -8.16 -22.25 17.61
CA GLY A 594 -8.59 -22.14 16.22
C GLY A 594 -7.46 -22.36 15.22
N TYR A 595 -6.23 -21.92 15.51
CA TYR A 595 -5.05 -22.17 14.66
C TYR A 595 -4.59 -23.64 14.64
N SER A 596 -5.10 -24.47 15.54
CA SER A 596 -4.82 -25.90 15.56
C SER A 596 -6.01 -26.74 15.10
N CYS A 597 -7.21 -26.22 15.30
CA CYS A 597 -8.45 -26.93 15.06
C CYS A 597 -9.52 -25.93 14.57
N GLY A 598 -9.79 -25.90 13.27
CA GLY A 598 -10.64 -24.90 12.64
C GLY A 598 -12.12 -25.09 12.91
N ASP A 599 -12.57 -26.36 13.00
CA ASP A 599 -13.98 -26.72 13.21
C ASP A 599 -14.52 -26.35 14.60
N ILE A 600 -13.70 -25.74 15.47
CA ILE A 600 -14.15 -25.17 16.73
C ILE A 600 -15.21 -24.09 16.53
N ALA A 601 -15.20 -23.42 15.37
CA ALA A 601 -16.15 -22.37 15.02
C ALA A 601 -17.60 -22.87 14.91
N THR A 602 -17.80 -24.18 14.71
CA THR A 602 -19.14 -24.79 14.59
C THR A 602 -19.49 -25.72 15.75
N ARG A 603 -18.61 -25.87 16.74
CA ARG A 603 -18.80 -26.76 17.90
C ARG A 603 -19.39 -26.02 19.10
N ALA A 604 -20.71 -26.14 19.25
CA ALA A 604 -21.46 -25.51 20.33
C ALA A 604 -20.98 -25.87 21.77
N GLU A 605 -20.29 -26.99 21.96
CA GLU A 605 -19.69 -27.35 23.25
C GLU A 605 -18.44 -26.53 23.61
N LEU A 606 -17.82 -25.87 22.64
CA LEU A 606 -16.70 -24.96 22.82
C LEU A 606 -17.17 -23.50 22.86
N ASP A 607 -18.45 -23.22 22.67
CA ASP A 607 -18.99 -21.89 22.85
C ASP A 607 -18.68 -21.37 24.27
N GLY A 608 -18.40 -20.07 24.33
CA GLY A 608 -17.94 -19.39 25.53
C GLY A 608 -18.88 -18.27 25.93
N PRO A 609 -18.80 -17.80 27.19
CA PRO A 609 -19.42 -16.53 27.55
C PRO A 609 -18.75 -15.41 26.76
N LEU A 610 -19.52 -14.43 26.26
CA LEU A 610 -18.91 -13.14 25.99
C LEU A 610 -18.43 -12.58 27.33
N VAL A 611 -17.28 -11.93 27.32
CA VAL A 611 -16.76 -11.26 28.50
C VAL A 611 -17.78 -10.22 28.98
N GLY A 612 -18.47 -10.49 30.09
CA GLY A 612 -19.54 -9.66 30.66
C GLY A 612 -20.98 -10.14 30.41
N ASP A 613 -21.18 -11.17 29.59
CA ASP A 613 -22.47 -11.81 29.35
C ASP A 613 -22.52 -13.21 29.99
N ASP A 614 -23.67 -13.56 30.57
CA ASP A 614 -23.93 -14.89 31.12
C ASP A 614 -24.37 -15.88 30.03
N ASP A 615 -24.51 -15.45 28.76
CA ASP A 615 -24.89 -16.31 27.63
C ASP A 615 -23.68 -17.13 27.12
N PRO A 616 -23.66 -18.46 27.31
CA PRO A 616 -22.54 -19.31 26.91
C PRO A 616 -22.60 -19.74 25.44
N ALA A 617 -23.42 -19.12 24.59
CA ALA A 617 -23.68 -19.55 23.21
C ALA A 617 -22.88 -18.76 22.15
N ASN A 618 -21.71 -18.23 22.49
CA ASN A 618 -20.91 -17.44 21.56
C ASN A 618 -19.78 -18.28 20.96
N PRO A 619 -19.71 -18.41 19.61
CA PRO A 619 -18.74 -19.23 18.92
C PRO A 619 -17.29 -18.90 19.28
N ALA A 620 -16.45 -19.94 19.30
CA ALA A 620 -15.01 -19.84 19.45
C ALA A 620 -14.36 -19.71 18.07
N THR A 621 -13.66 -18.60 17.79
CA THR A 621 -13.04 -18.39 16.47
C THR A 621 -11.68 -17.71 16.58
N VAL A 622 -10.86 -17.86 15.55
CA VAL A 622 -9.85 -16.87 15.15
C VAL A 622 -10.33 -16.25 13.83
N SER A 623 -9.66 -15.22 13.30
CA SER A 623 -10.18 -14.55 12.10
C SER A 623 -10.36 -15.51 10.91
N SER A 624 -9.41 -16.43 10.70
CA SER A 624 -9.47 -17.42 9.61
C SER A 624 -10.65 -18.38 9.73
N THR A 625 -10.82 -18.96 10.92
CA THR A 625 -11.89 -19.94 11.17
C THR A 625 -13.26 -19.29 11.27
N TYR A 626 -13.31 -18.00 11.65
CA TYR A 626 -14.51 -17.19 11.54
C TYR A 626 -14.96 -17.04 10.08
N ILE A 627 -14.07 -16.59 9.18
CA ILE A 627 -14.42 -16.45 7.76
C ILE A 627 -14.83 -17.79 7.16
N TRP A 628 -14.05 -18.86 7.40
CA TRP A 628 -14.41 -20.21 6.98
C TRP A 628 -15.82 -20.61 7.43
N SER A 629 -16.17 -20.38 8.70
CA SER A 629 -17.50 -20.73 9.22
C SER A 629 -18.63 -19.95 8.54
N LEU A 630 -18.37 -18.73 8.04
CA LEU A 630 -19.35 -17.96 7.28
C LEU A 630 -19.63 -18.58 5.91
N PHE A 631 -18.59 -19.08 5.24
CA PHE A 631 -18.71 -19.80 3.98
C PHE A 631 -19.50 -21.10 4.16
N GLU A 632 -19.16 -21.88 5.20
CA GLU A 632 -19.88 -23.10 5.56
C GLU A 632 -21.36 -22.80 5.86
N ALA A 633 -21.64 -21.79 6.70
CA ALA A 633 -23.00 -21.39 7.06
C ALA A 633 -23.82 -20.89 5.84
N SER A 634 -23.13 -20.30 4.85
CA SER A 634 -23.73 -19.82 3.60
C SER A 634 -23.91 -20.93 2.56
N GLY A 635 -23.36 -22.12 2.79
CA GLY A 635 -23.39 -23.24 1.86
C GLY A 635 -22.62 -22.96 0.57
N VAL A 636 -21.55 -22.16 0.66
CA VAL A 636 -20.63 -21.90 -0.45
C VAL A 636 -19.56 -22.98 -0.45
N GLU A 637 -19.36 -23.61 -1.60
CA GLU A 637 -18.30 -24.59 -1.82
C GLU A 637 -16.97 -23.86 -1.90
N LEU A 638 -16.06 -24.18 -0.97
CA LEU A 638 -14.72 -23.56 -0.88
C LEU A 638 -13.69 -24.28 -1.74
N GLU A 639 -13.86 -25.60 -1.86
CA GLU A 639 -12.99 -26.54 -2.53
C GLU A 639 -13.87 -27.63 -3.13
N GLY A 640 -13.52 -28.14 -4.31
CA GLY A 640 -14.23 -29.25 -4.94
C GLY A 640 -14.06 -30.60 -4.23
N ASP A 641 -14.52 -31.69 -4.86
CA ASP A 641 -14.35 -33.05 -4.32
C ASP A 641 -12.86 -33.49 -4.17
N GLU A 642 -11.93 -32.83 -4.88
CA GLU A 642 -10.48 -33.08 -4.91
C GLU A 642 -9.75 -31.73 -5.02
N LEU A 643 -8.60 -31.57 -4.35
CA LEU A 643 -7.73 -30.39 -4.52
C LEU A 643 -7.19 -30.32 -5.96
N GLU A 644 -7.12 -29.11 -6.50
CA GLU A 644 -6.48 -28.84 -7.77
C GLU A 644 -4.97 -29.14 -7.69
N PRO A 645 -4.36 -29.66 -8.78
CA PRO A 645 -2.91 -29.86 -8.81
C PRO A 645 -2.08 -28.60 -8.54
N GLU A 646 -2.65 -27.42 -8.83
CA GLU A 646 -2.03 -26.12 -8.60
C GLU A 646 -1.96 -25.80 -7.10
N ASP A 647 -3.03 -26.06 -6.34
CA ASP A 647 -3.04 -25.83 -4.90
C ASP A 647 -2.06 -26.75 -4.18
N VAL A 648 -2.02 -28.03 -4.58
CA VAL A 648 -1.05 -28.99 -4.06
C VAL A 648 0.39 -28.55 -4.37
N ALA A 649 0.64 -27.99 -5.57
CA ALA A 649 1.95 -27.46 -5.93
C ALA A 649 2.34 -26.21 -5.14
N ASN A 650 1.35 -25.47 -4.62
CA ASN A 650 1.52 -24.28 -3.79
C ASN A 650 1.48 -24.59 -2.28
N GLY A 651 1.49 -25.87 -1.90
CA GLY A 651 1.61 -26.31 -0.50
C GLY A 651 0.32 -26.79 0.16
N ALA A 652 -0.82 -26.78 -0.53
CA ALA A 652 -2.07 -27.29 0.03
C ALA A 652 -2.00 -28.81 0.27
N GLU A 653 -2.10 -29.25 1.52
CA GLU A 653 -2.23 -30.67 1.88
C GLU A 653 -3.60 -30.96 2.50
N VAL A 654 -4.48 -31.62 1.75
CA VAL A 654 -5.72 -32.22 2.30
C VAL A 654 -5.51 -33.71 2.55
N VAL A 655 -5.84 -34.18 3.75
CA VAL A 655 -5.82 -35.61 4.07
C VAL A 655 -7.09 -36.28 3.56
N ILE A 656 -7.02 -36.87 2.36
CA ILE A 656 -8.02 -37.86 1.95
C ILE A 656 -7.83 -39.12 2.82
N PRO A 657 -8.80 -39.53 3.68
CA PRO A 657 -8.50 -40.51 4.71
C PRO A 657 -8.40 -41.93 4.15
N ALA A 658 -7.22 -42.53 4.35
CA ALA A 658 -7.13 -43.94 4.73
C ALA A 658 -6.75 -44.03 6.22
N GLY A 659 -7.67 -43.64 7.10
CA GLY A 659 -7.64 -44.00 8.52
C GLY A 659 -6.69 -43.21 9.43
N ARG A 660 -6.41 -41.94 9.15
CA ARG A 660 -5.83 -41.02 10.15
C ARG A 660 -6.93 -40.22 10.84
N ILE A 661 -6.78 -40.10 12.15
CA ILE A 661 -7.69 -39.45 13.10
C ILE A 661 -7.21 -38.00 13.21
N SER A 662 -8.05 -36.99 12.93
CA SER A 662 -7.75 -35.62 13.33
C SER A 662 -7.77 -35.56 14.86
N GLN A 663 -6.69 -35.06 15.47
CA GLN A 663 -6.56 -35.00 16.94
C GLN A 663 -7.25 -33.77 17.56
N CYS A 664 -8.14 -33.13 16.80
CA CYS A 664 -9.06 -32.07 17.24
C CYS A 664 -9.99 -32.46 18.43
N ALA A 665 -9.83 -33.66 19.00
CA ALA A 665 -10.52 -34.08 20.20
C ALA A 665 -9.77 -33.58 21.44
N PHE A 666 -10.38 -32.62 22.14
CA PHE A 666 -10.00 -32.11 23.45
C PHE A 666 -9.35 -33.19 24.34
N VAL A 667 -8.09 -32.99 24.74
CA VAL A 667 -7.36 -33.84 25.67
C VAL A 667 -7.33 -33.15 27.03
N PRO A 668 -8.31 -33.37 27.92
CA PRO A 668 -8.11 -32.97 29.32
C PRO A 668 -7.01 -33.84 29.93
N PRO A 669 -6.36 -33.41 31.02
CA PRO A 669 -5.41 -34.24 31.76
C PRO A 669 -6.07 -35.46 32.45
N ASP A 670 -7.31 -35.84 32.11
CA ASP A 670 -7.95 -37.09 32.56
C ASP A 670 -7.71 -38.22 31.53
N PRO A 671 -6.81 -39.18 31.82
CA PRO A 671 -6.36 -40.21 30.86
C PRO A 671 -7.44 -41.23 30.45
N TRP A 672 -8.70 -41.03 30.84
CA TRP A 672 -9.78 -42.00 30.69
C TRP A 672 -10.85 -41.63 29.65
N LEU A 673 -10.76 -40.45 29.01
CA LEU A 673 -11.76 -39.97 28.06
C LEU A 673 -11.24 -39.88 26.61
N PHE A 674 -10.59 -40.93 26.11
CA PHE A 674 -10.23 -41.04 24.69
C PHE A 674 -11.45 -41.41 23.85
N ALA A 675 -12.26 -40.42 23.45
CA ALA A 675 -13.23 -40.59 22.38
C ALA A 675 -12.56 -40.15 21.07
N ILE A 676 -11.98 -41.12 20.36
CA ILE A 676 -11.52 -40.95 18.99
C ILE A 676 -12.77 -40.75 18.12
N LEU A 677 -12.95 -39.56 17.55
CA LEU A 677 -13.94 -39.32 16.50
C LEU A 677 -13.31 -39.74 15.17
N GLU A 678 -13.81 -40.84 14.59
CA GLU A 678 -13.50 -41.27 13.23
C GLU A 678 -14.51 -40.59 12.28
N GLU A 679 -14.40 -39.27 12.10
CA GLU A 679 -15.16 -38.54 11.08
C GLU A 679 -14.33 -38.53 9.78
N PRO A 680 -14.94 -38.79 8.60
CA PRO A 680 -14.25 -38.62 7.33
C PRO A 680 -14.02 -37.12 7.07
N LEU A 681 -12.77 -36.75 6.82
CA LEU A 681 -12.37 -35.39 6.42
C LEU A 681 -13.01 -35.08 5.05
N SER A 682 -13.87 -34.06 5.00
CA SER A 682 -14.32 -33.44 3.75
C SER A 682 -13.30 -32.38 3.31
N VAL A 683 -13.18 -32.16 2.01
CA VAL A 683 -12.53 -30.97 1.45
C VAL A 683 -13.51 -29.83 1.67
N ASP A 684 -13.45 -29.20 2.83
CA ASP A 684 -14.39 -28.14 3.25
C ASP A 684 -13.69 -26.79 3.43
N GLY A 685 -12.50 -26.63 2.83
CA GLY A 685 -11.66 -25.44 2.96
C GLY A 685 -10.79 -25.41 4.22
N LEU A 686 -10.71 -26.52 4.98
CA LEU A 686 -9.69 -26.72 6.02
C LEU A 686 -8.52 -27.58 5.49
N TYR A 687 -7.30 -27.19 5.86
CA TYR A 687 -6.04 -27.83 5.45
C TYR A 687 -5.34 -28.48 6.64
N ARG A 688 -4.53 -29.49 6.33
CA ARG A 688 -3.81 -30.28 7.33
C ARG A 688 -2.45 -29.66 7.58
N TYR A 689 -2.21 -29.30 8.84
CA TYR A 689 -0.88 -28.93 9.34
C TYR A 689 -0.32 -30.09 10.13
N ASP A 690 0.83 -30.60 9.72
CA ASP A 690 1.38 -31.81 10.32
C ASP A 690 1.97 -31.56 11.72
N ARG A 691 2.32 -32.65 12.40
CA ARG A 691 2.92 -32.57 13.74
C ARG A 691 4.19 -31.73 13.79
N ALA A 692 5.06 -31.84 12.80
CA ALA A 692 6.35 -31.14 12.80
C ALA A 692 6.15 -29.64 12.62
N GLU A 693 5.27 -29.24 11.71
CA GLU A 693 4.90 -27.84 11.50
C GLU A 693 4.29 -27.23 12.75
N ARG A 694 3.32 -27.93 13.38
CA ARG A 694 2.70 -27.44 14.62
C ARG A 694 3.70 -27.34 15.77
N ALA A 695 4.64 -28.28 15.88
CA ALA A 695 5.68 -28.23 16.90
C ALA A 695 6.63 -27.04 16.68
N ALA A 696 7.05 -26.79 15.44
CA ALA A 696 7.88 -25.64 15.07
C ALA A 696 7.17 -24.31 15.37
N ALA A 697 5.90 -24.19 14.97
CA ALA A 697 5.04 -23.05 15.27
C ALA A 697 4.91 -22.80 16.78
N SER A 698 4.72 -23.87 17.56
CA SER A 698 4.63 -23.80 19.03
C SER A 698 5.96 -23.36 19.66
N GLU A 699 7.08 -23.88 19.18
CA GLU A 699 8.42 -23.52 19.68
C GLU A 699 8.76 -22.05 19.41
N VAL A 700 8.45 -21.54 18.22
CA VAL A 700 8.67 -20.11 17.90
C VAL A 700 7.81 -19.22 18.79
N LEU A 701 6.52 -19.55 18.93
CA LEU A 701 5.59 -18.79 19.76
C LEU A 701 5.99 -18.78 21.24
N HIS A 702 6.42 -19.93 21.80
CA HIS A 702 6.94 -20.02 23.16
C HIS A 702 8.14 -19.08 23.34
N ASN A 703 9.11 -19.14 22.44
CA ASN A 703 10.33 -18.34 22.52
C ASN A 703 10.04 -16.83 22.42
N GLU A 704 9.13 -16.40 21.56
CA GLU A 704 8.73 -14.99 21.44
C GLU A 704 8.11 -14.47 22.74
N ILE A 705 7.16 -15.21 23.31
CA ILE A 705 6.50 -14.88 24.57
C ILE A 705 7.52 -14.88 25.72
N TYR A 706 8.36 -15.91 25.78
CA TYR A 706 9.45 -16.01 26.75
C TYR A 706 10.36 -14.78 26.71
N ASN A 707 10.83 -14.41 25.51
CA ASN A 707 11.76 -13.29 25.32
C ASN A 707 11.12 -11.94 25.68
N ALA A 708 9.86 -11.73 25.31
CA ALA A 708 9.11 -10.53 25.66
C ALA A 708 9.01 -10.35 27.18
N ILE A 709 8.65 -11.43 27.89
CA ILE A 709 8.51 -11.43 29.35
C ILE A 709 9.87 -11.28 30.03
N TYR A 710 10.89 -11.98 29.54
CA TYR A 710 12.25 -11.90 30.08
C TYR A 710 12.83 -10.48 29.96
N ALA A 711 12.56 -9.78 28.85
CA ALA A 711 13.00 -8.41 28.62
C ALA A 711 12.36 -7.42 29.61
N GLU A 712 11.11 -7.64 30.02
CA GLU A 712 10.40 -6.80 30.97
C GLU A 712 10.74 -7.12 32.44
N ALA A 713 10.79 -8.40 32.80
CA ALA A 713 11.04 -8.86 34.17
C ALA A 713 12.53 -8.82 34.57
N GLY A 714 13.44 -8.93 33.59
CA GLY A 714 14.88 -9.00 33.76
C GLY A 714 15.37 -10.27 34.46
N TRP A 715 16.69 -10.49 34.43
CA TRP A 715 17.31 -11.74 34.93
C TRP A 715 16.99 -12.09 36.39
N PHE A 716 16.69 -11.08 37.22
CA PHE A 716 16.42 -11.26 38.65
C PHE A 716 14.99 -11.74 38.92
N GLY A 717 14.02 -11.42 38.04
CA GLY A 717 12.66 -11.95 38.09
C GLY A 717 12.65 -13.43 37.72
N GLU A 718 13.26 -13.76 36.58
CA GLU A 718 13.34 -15.13 36.05
C GLU A 718 13.98 -16.12 37.03
N PHE A 719 15.09 -15.74 37.66
CA PHE A 719 15.77 -16.61 38.64
C PHE A 719 14.92 -16.93 39.89
N THR A 720 13.85 -16.17 40.14
CA THR A 720 13.00 -16.34 41.34
C THR A 720 11.61 -16.88 41.08
N THR A 721 11.08 -16.79 39.85
CA THR A 721 9.68 -17.12 39.56
C THR A 721 9.44 -18.01 38.34
N ASP A 722 10.42 -18.25 37.47
CA ASP A 722 10.24 -19.03 36.21
C ASP A 722 9.11 -18.48 35.30
N ALA A 723 8.79 -17.20 35.45
CA ALA A 723 7.55 -16.63 34.91
C ALA A 723 7.52 -16.58 33.38
N ALA A 724 8.69 -16.39 32.72
CA ALA A 724 8.75 -16.36 31.27
C ALA A 724 8.46 -17.75 30.67
N ASP A 725 8.97 -18.81 31.29
CA ASP A 725 8.73 -20.19 30.85
C ASP A 725 7.29 -20.62 31.14
N ASP A 726 6.80 -20.34 32.35
CA ASP A 726 5.43 -20.64 32.77
C ASP A 726 4.38 -20.05 31.81
N ILE A 727 4.50 -18.75 31.51
CA ILE A 727 3.54 -18.07 30.62
C ILE A 727 3.71 -18.56 29.18
N GLY A 728 4.95 -18.77 28.72
CA GLY A 728 5.22 -19.38 27.42
C GLY A 728 4.52 -20.72 27.26
N ASN A 729 4.68 -21.63 28.24
CA ASN A 729 4.06 -22.96 28.28
C ASN A 729 2.52 -22.87 28.31
N GLN A 730 1.94 -22.00 29.14
CA GLN A 730 0.49 -21.82 29.22
C GLN A 730 -0.09 -21.39 27.87
N PHE A 731 0.55 -20.45 27.18
CA PHE A 731 0.06 -19.92 25.91
C PHE A 731 0.10 -20.97 24.80
N VAL A 732 1.22 -21.67 24.64
CA VAL A 732 1.34 -22.68 23.57
C VAL A 732 0.53 -23.95 23.86
N ASN A 733 0.28 -24.31 25.13
CA ASN A 733 -0.69 -25.35 25.46
C ASN A 733 -2.14 -24.92 25.18
N CYS A 734 -2.46 -23.64 25.36
CA CYS A 734 -3.76 -23.08 24.97
C CYS A 734 -3.95 -23.15 23.44
N LEU A 735 -2.91 -22.82 22.68
CA LEU A 735 -2.90 -22.95 21.21
C LEU A 735 -2.96 -24.42 20.75
N ALA A 736 -2.17 -25.31 21.33
CA ALA A 736 -2.01 -26.68 20.85
C ALA A 736 -3.16 -27.61 21.25
N PHE A 737 -3.76 -27.38 22.44
CA PHE A 737 -4.68 -28.31 23.08
C PHE A 737 -5.91 -27.67 23.74
N ASP A 738 -6.09 -26.34 23.62
CA ASP A 738 -7.12 -25.58 24.37
C ASP A 738 -6.94 -25.64 25.90
N PHE A 739 -5.73 -26.01 26.34
CA PHE A 739 -5.37 -26.15 27.74
C PHE A 739 -4.79 -24.84 28.27
N CYS A 740 -5.68 -23.91 28.62
CA CYS A 740 -5.33 -22.53 29.00
C CYS A 740 -5.37 -22.28 30.53
N SER A 741 -5.65 -23.30 31.35
CA SER A 741 -5.77 -23.12 32.81
C SER A 741 -4.42 -22.87 33.46
N GLU A 742 -4.42 -22.40 34.71
CA GLU A 742 -3.18 -22.16 35.48
C GLU A 742 -2.25 -23.38 35.52
N ASP A 743 -2.81 -24.59 35.62
CA ASP A 743 -2.02 -25.82 35.63
C ASP A 743 -1.16 -25.97 34.36
N ALA A 744 -1.56 -25.39 33.22
CA ALA A 744 -0.90 -25.56 31.93
C ALA A 744 0.51 -24.96 31.83
N LYS A 745 0.85 -24.03 32.72
CA LYS A 745 2.20 -23.45 32.80
C LYS A 745 3.27 -24.48 33.17
N ASP A 746 2.87 -25.47 33.97
CA ASP A 746 3.75 -26.52 34.51
C ASP A 746 3.94 -27.70 33.51
N TYR A 747 3.39 -27.61 32.30
CA TYR A 747 3.43 -28.70 31.31
C TYR A 747 4.14 -28.29 30.04
N GLU A 748 5.19 -29.03 29.69
CA GLU A 748 5.87 -28.93 28.39
C GLU A 748 5.20 -29.82 27.33
N THR A 749 3.92 -30.17 27.46
CA THR A 749 3.25 -31.18 26.60
C THR A 749 3.19 -30.82 25.12
N TRP A 750 3.34 -29.54 24.81
CA TRP A 750 3.47 -29.02 23.46
C TRP A 750 4.81 -29.41 22.81
N HIS A 751 5.87 -29.65 23.60
CA HIS A 751 7.21 -30.00 23.17
C HIS A 751 7.56 -31.48 23.49
N ASP A 752 7.30 -31.89 24.73
CA ASP A 752 7.67 -33.15 25.34
C ASP A 752 6.47 -34.10 25.53
N CYS A 753 6.76 -35.39 25.64
CA CYS A 753 5.74 -36.40 25.87
C CYS A 753 5.17 -36.35 27.29
N ALA A 754 3.85 -36.18 27.41
CA ALA A 754 3.19 -36.39 28.69
C ALA A 754 3.29 -37.87 29.11
N PHE A 755 3.82 -38.14 30.30
CA PHE A 755 3.69 -39.43 31.00
C PHE A 755 4.24 -40.69 30.28
N ASP A 756 5.31 -40.56 29.48
CA ASP A 756 5.90 -41.64 28.67
C ASP A 756 4.91 -42.27 27.64
N ASP A 757 3.79 -41.61 27.30
CA ASP A 757 2.86 -42.07 26.26
C ASP A 757 3.13 -41.36 24.94
N GLU A 758 3.67 -42.09 23.96
CA GLU A 758 3.98 -41.57 22.61
C GLU A 758 2.78 -40.96 21.86
N ARG A 759 1.55 -41.25 22.33
CA ARG A 759 0.30 -40.70 21.77
C ARG A 759 -0.07 -39.34 22.36
N LEU A 760 0.59 -38.92 23.44
CA LEU A 760 0.42 -37.63 24.11
C LEU A 760 1.66 -36.73 23.91
N CYS A 761 2.44 -36.98 22.85
CA CYS A 761 3.59 -36.16 22.50
C CYS A 761 3.21 -35.15 21.43
N GLN A 762 3.53 -33.88 21.69
CA GLN A 762 3.43 -32.79 20.73
C GLN A 762 1.99 -32.52 20.27
N PRO A 763 1.72 -31.35 19.66
CA PRO A 763 0.38 -30.97 19.20
C PRO A 763 -0.36 -32.03 18.36
N GLY A 764 0.36 -32.96 17.71
CA GLY A 764 -0.20 -33.88 16.73
C GLY A 764 -0.54 -33.17 15.41
N ASP A 765 -1.23 -33.85 14.50
CA ASP A 765 -1.71 -33.22 13.26
C ASP A 765 -2.91 -32.29 13.58
N GLY A 766 -2.89 -31.07 13.05
CA GLY A 766 -3.99 -30.11 13.11
C GLY A 766 -4.78 -30.08 11.80
N LEU A 767 -5.99 -29.56 11.89
CA LEU A 767 -6.86 -29.30 10.74
C LEU A 767 -7.47 -27.92 10.93
N THR A 768 -7.02 -26.94 10.15
CA THR A 768 -7.46 -25.56 10.27
C THR A 768 -7.25 -24.81 8.95
N VAL A 769 -7.39 -23.49 8.95
CA VAL A 769 -7.16 -22.62 7.80
C VAL A 769 -6.35 -21.41 8.25
N SER A 770 -5.33 -21.04 7.47
CA SER A 770 -4.56 -19.81 7.61
C SER A 770 -5.10 -18.72 6.66
N PRO A 771 -4.66 -17.47 6.79
CA PRO A 771 -5.02 -16.43 5.82
C PRO A 771 -4.50 -16.71 4.39
N ASP A 772 -3.31 -17.30 4.25
CA ASP A 772 -2.71 -17.69 2.96
C ASP A 772 -3.49 -18.83 2.30
N ASP A 773 -4.07 -19.75 3.08
CA ASP A 773 -4.89 -20.85 2.58
C ASP A 773 -6.12 -20.37 1.78
N PHE A 774 -6.61 -19.15 2.03
CA PHE A 774 -7.71 -18.60 1.23
C PHE A 774 -7.35 -18.39 -0.24
N LEU A 775 -6.06 -18.32 -0.56
CA LEU A 775 -5.58 -18.21 -1.93
C LEU A 775 -5.90 -19.48 -2.74
N PHE A 776 -6.15 -20.62 -2.10
CA PHE A 776 -6.53 -21.87 -2.75
C PHE A 776 -8.05 -21.93 -3.03
N TRP A 777 -8.86 -21.16 -2.30
CA TRP A 777 -10.32 -21.26 -2.39
C TRP A 777 -10.88 -20.92 -3.79
N ASP A 778 -11.69 -21.84 -4.30
CA ASP A 778 -12.36 -21.80 -5.60
C ASP A 778 -13.17 -20.53 -5.89
N PRO A 779 -13.93 -19.95 -4.93
CA PRO A 779 -14.64 -18.69 -5.14
C PRO A 779 -13.74 -17.52 -5.57
N TYR A 780 -12.44 -17.60 -5.30
CA TYR A 780 -11.46 -16.59 -5.68
C TYR A 780 -10.55 -17.07 -6.80
N GLY A 781 -10.06 -18.31 -6.73
CA GLY A 781 -9.10 -18.87 -7.68
C GLY A 781 -7.74 -18.19 -7.61
N GLY A 782 -7.26 -17.85 -6.40
CA GLY A 782 -5.94 -17.27 -6.14
C GLY A 782 -5.68 -15.87 -6.68
N TYR A 783 -6.69 -15.20 -7.23
CA TYR A 783 -6.53 -13.86 -7.77
C TYR A 783 -6.53 -12.80 -6.65
N THR A 784 -5.45 -12.04 -6.57
CA THR A 784 -5.31 -10.94 -5.61
C THR A 784 -5.00 -9.64 -6.33
N GLU A 785 -5.54 -8.55 -5.80
CA GLU A 785 -5.14 -7.19 -6.15
C GLU A 785 -4.45 -6.56 -4.95
N ARG A 786 -3.45 -5.71 -5.19
CA ARG A 786 -2.94 -4.84 -4.14
C ARG A 786 -4.08 -4.01 -3.56
N MET A 787 -4.17 -3.91 -2.24
CA MET A 787 -5.17 -3.06 -1.61
C MET A 787 -4.88 -1.59 -1.95
N ILE A 788 -5.90 -0.87 -2.39
CA ILE A 788 -5.83 0.58 -2.59
C ILE A 788 -6.51 1.23 -1.40
N TYR A 789 -5.73 1.85 -0.51
CA TYR A 789 -6.28 2.61 0.60
C TYR A 789 -6.46 4.08 0.20
N ARG A 790 -7.68 4.60 0.33
CA ARG A 790 -7.96 6.03 0.14
C ARG A 790 -8.02 6.71 1.51
N PRO A 791 -7.05 7.59 1.83
CA PRO A 791 -6.99 8.24 3.14
C PRO A 791 -8.17 9.17 3.39
N ALA A 792 -8.39 9.50 4.66
CA ALA A 792 -9.34 10.53 5.03
C ALA A 792 -8.96 11.90 4.45
N VAL A 793 -9.96 12.67 4.03
CA VAL A 793 -9.78 14.06 3.59
C VAL A 793 -10.60 14.99 4.47
N TYR A 794 -9.94 15.95 5.10
CA TYR A 794 -10.57 16.93 5.99
C TYR A 794 -10.76 18.27 5.28
N ARG A 795 -11.97 18.82 5.34
CA ARG A 795 -12.29 20.14 4.78
C ARG A 795 -12.85 21.05 5.87
N PRO A 796 -12.41 22.31 5.95
CA PRO A 796 -12.93 23.24 6.94
C PRO A 796 -14.39 23.58 6.63
N LEU A 797 -15.22 23.64 7.66
CA LEU A 797 -16.60 24.09 7.56
C LEU A 797 -16.72 25.59 7.81
N PHE A 798 -17.56 26.23 7.01
CA PHE A 798 -17.87 27.64 7.12
C PHE A 798 -19.36 27.82 7.42
N PHE A 799 -19.67 28.76 8.30
CA PHE A 799 -21.05 29.05 8.71
C PHE A 799 -21.37 30.52 8.55
N LEU A 800 -22.64 30.79 8.22
CA LEU A 800 -23.18 32.13 8.21
C LEU A 800 -23.20 32.69 9.64
N GLN A 801 -22.41 33.74 9.87
CA GLN A 801 -22.45 34.51 11.10
C GLN A 801 -23.00 35.91 10.84
N PRO A 802 -23.82 36.46 11.77
CA PRO A 802 -24.20 37.86 11.71
C PRO A 802 -22.93 38.71 11.72
N ALA A 803 -22.70 39.45 10.66
CA ALA A 803 -21.64 40.44 10.60
C ALA A 803 -21.85 41.46 11.73
N GLU A 804 -20.79 41.97 12.39
CA GLU A 804 -20.88 43.04 13.42
C GLU A 804 -21.34 44.41 12.86
N GLY A 805 -22.14 44.39 11.80
CA GLY A 805 -22.27 45.46 10.83
C GLY A 805 -21.35 45.22 9.66
N THR A 806 -21.50 46.06 8.65
CA THR A 806 -20.65 46.03 7.48
C THR A 806 -19.93 47.37 7.37
N GLY A 807 -18.65 47.34 7.00
CA GLY A 807 -17.87 48.50 6.62
C GLY A 807 -17.85 48.68 5.10
N THR A 808 -17.12 49.69 4.64
CA THR A 808 -16.74 49.83 3.24
C THR A 808 -15.25 49.56 3.13
N LEU A 809 -14.83 48.60 2.31
CA LEU A 809 -13.44 48.46 1.94
C LEU A 809 -13.19 49.31 0.70
N SER A 810 -12.25 50.25 0.77
CA SER A 810 -11.82 51.02 -0.38
C SER A 810 -10.31 50.93 -0.52
N GLY A 811 -9.79 51.13 -1.71
CA GLY A 811 -8.37 51.04 -1.91
C GLY A 811 -7.92 51.46 -3.28
N VAL A 812 -6.63 51.28 -3.52
CA VAL A 812 -6.02 51.39 -4.85
C VAL A 812 -5.28 50.10 -5.14
N VAL A 813 -5.48 49.57 -6.34
CA VAL A 813 -4.63 48.51 -6.88
C VAL A 813 -3.48 49.18 -7.62
N LEU A 814 -2.26 48.77 -7.33
CA LEU A 814 -1.05 49.22 -8.00
C LEU A 814 -0.52 48.11 -8.88
N ASP A 815 -0.18 48.43 -10.12
CA ASP A 815 0.56 47.55 -11.02
C ASP A 815 1.97 47.31 -10.47
N PRO A 816 2.73 46.29 -10.93
CA PRO A 816 4.09 45.99 -10.44
C PRO A 816 5.07 47.18 -10.45
N GLY A 817 4.84 48.16 -11.33
CA GLY A 817 5.60 49.41 -11.39
C GLY A 817 5.27 50.46 -10.31
N GLY A 818 4.27 50.19 -9.47
CA GLY A 818 3.74 51.11 -8.44
C GLY A 818 2.76 52.17 -8.97
N ASP A 819 2.39 52.11 -10.26
CA ASP A 819 1.38 52.99 -10.86
C ASP A 819 -0.03 52.42 -10.61
N PRO A 820 -1.07 53.26 -10.44
CA PRO A 820 -2.44 52.78 -10.25
C PRO A 820 -2.91 51.94 -11.43
N ALA A 821 -3.48 50.78 -11.13
CA ALA A 821 -3.99 49.81 -12.09
C ALA A 821 -5.26 50.32 -12.81
N SER A 822 -5.08 51.30 -13.68
CA SER A 822 -6.16 52.09 -14.25
C SER A 822 -7.02 51.28 -15.23
N CYS A 823 -8.32 51.35 -15.03
CA CYS A 823 -9.32 50.82 -15.96
C CYS A 823 -9.61 51.82 -17.08
N ASP A 824 -9.49 51.44 -18.37
CA ASP A 824 -9.99 52.29 -19.46
C ASP A 824 -11.52 52.14 -19.56
N PRO A 825 -12.31 53.17 -19.23
CA PRO A 825 -13.77 53.09 -19.26
C PRO A 825 -14.37 52.95 -20.67
N ALA A 826 -13.56 53.06 -21.72
CA ALA A 826 -13.99 52.85 -23.11
C ALA A 826 -13.85 51.39 -23.58
N CYS A 827 -13.30 50.48 -22.76
CA CYS A 827 -13.06 49.10 -23.16
C CYS A 827 -14.32 48.23 -23.11
N ASP A 828 -14.54 47.53 -24.22
CA ASP A 828 -15.51 46.45 -24.35
C ASP A 828 -14.76 45.12 -24.14
N PRO A 829 -15.04 44.37 -23.06
CA PRO A 829 -14.34 43.11 -22.76
C PRO A 829 -14.56 42.04 -23.84
N ASP A 830 -15.62 42.15 -24.65
CA ASP A 830 -15.90 41.21 -25.74
C ASP A 830 -15.06 41.49 -27.01
N ALA A 831 -14.35 42.62 -27.06
CA ALA A 831 -13.60 43.05 -28.24
C ALA A 831 -12.13 42.58 -28.28
N GLY A 832 -11.62 41.97 -27.20
CA GLY A 832 -10.33 41.25 -27.17
C GLY A 832 -9.05 42.09 -27.32
N ASP A 833 -9.12 43.43 -27.31
CA ASP A 833 -8.01 44.30 -27.72
C ASP A 833 -7.60 45.34 -26.66
N CYS A 834 -7.87 45.09 -25.36
CA CYS A 834 -7.35 45.92 -24.27
C CYS A 834 -7.20 45.23 -22.91
N ASP A 835 -6.25 45.74 -22.09
CA ASP A 835 -5.95 45.24 -20.75
C ASP A 835 -7.18 45.35 -19.82
N PRO A 836 -7.66 44.25 -19.23
CA PRO A 836 -8.80 44.29 -18.33
C PRO A 836 -8.46 45.05 -17.04
N CYS A 837 -9.50 45.66 -16.47
CA CYS A 837 -9.41 46.34 -15.17
C CYS A 837 -9.03 45.33 -14.08
N ALA A 838 -8.31 45.79 -13.04
CA ALA A 838 -8.03 44.91 -11.91
C ALA A 838 -9.35 44.50 -11.23
N LEU A 839 -9.48 43.21 -10.98
CA LEU A 839 -10.58 42.55 -10.30
C LEU A 839 -10.20 42.40 -8.84
N VAL A 840 -10.87 43.13 -7.96
CA VAL A 840 -10.62 43.10 -6.52
C VAL A 840 -11.66 42.22 -5.84
N GLU A 841 -11.19 41.25 -5.07
CA GLU A 841 -12.02 40.27 -4.38
C GLU A 841 -11.61 40.20 -2.90
N ILE A 842 -12.54 39.75 -2.06
CA ILE A 842 -12.25 39.40 -0.67
C ILE A 842 -12.25 37.87 -0.64
N LEU A 843 -11.14 37.25 -0.25
CA LEU A 843 -10.98 35.80 -0.26
C LEU A 843 -12.04 35.15 0.65
N GLY A 844 -12.83 34.24 0.09
CA GLY A 844 -13.99 33.64 0.77
C GLY A 844 -15.23 34.54 0.84
N SER A 845 -15.23 35.65 0.10
CA SER A 845 -16.42 36.44 -0.19
C SER A 845 -16.95 36.09 -1.58
N ALA A 846 -17.99 35.28 -1.57
CA ALA A 846 -19.18 35.35 -2.39
C ALA A 846 -19.53 36.53 -3.32
N ARG A 847 -19.03 37.74 -3.05
CA ARG A 847 -19.25 38.87 -3.93
C ARG A 847 -18.27 38.76 -5.07
N GLY A 848 -18.83 38.61 -6.27
CA GLY A 848 -18.04 38.67 -7.50
C GLY A 848 -17.13 39.91 -7.51
N PRO A 849 -15.95 39.79 -8.14
CA PRO A 849 -14.90 40.79 -8.04
C PRO A 849 -15.37 42.19 -8.48
N VAL A 850 -14.90 43.22 -7.77
CA VAL A 850 -15.15 44.62 -8.10
C VAL A 850 -14.02 45.14 -8.97
N ARG A 851 -14.38 45.73 -10.12
CA ARG A 851 -13.41 46.35 -11.03
C ARG A 851 -12.87 47.67 -10.46
N THR A 852 -11.58 47.89 -10.62
CA THR A 852 -10.99 49.21 -10.37
C THR A 852 -11.50 50.28 -11.33
N GLY A 853 -11.48 51.54 -10.90
CA GLY A 853 -11.75 52.71 -11.73
C GLY A 853 -10.53 53.15 -12.56
N ALA A 854 -10.71 54.24 -13.32
CA ALA A 854 -9.65 54.81 -14.15
C ALA A 854 -8.45 55.37 -13.38
N ASP A 855 -8.55 55.49 -12.06
CA ASP A 855 -7.49 55.87 -11.14
C ASP A 855 -6.97 54.69 -10.30
N GLY A 856 -7.29 53.45 -10.71
CA GLY A 856 -6.90 52.22 -10.02
C GLY A 856 -7.67 51.98 -8.72
N ARG A 857 -8.65 52.81 -8.38
CA ARG A 857 -9.36 52.73 -7.11
C ARG A 857 -10.55 51.80 -7.16
N PHE A 858 -10.82 51.13 -6.05
CA PHE A 858 -12.00 50.31 -5.87
C PHE A 858 -12.73 50.70 -4.57
N SER A 859 -14.00 50.29 -4.49
CA SER A 859 -14.81 50.40 -3.29
C SER A 859 -15.79 49.24 -3.26
N ILE A 860 -15.69 48.42 -2.22
CA ILE A 860 -16.62 47.35 -1.89
C ILE A 860 -17.39 47.85 -0.67
N GLU A 861 -18.62 48.29 -0.87
CA GLU A 861 -19.52 48.66 0.23
C GLU A 861 -19.98 47.41 0.97
N ALA A 862 -20.54 47.53 2.17
CA ALA A 862 -21.14 46.42 2.90
C ALA A 862 -20.23 45.17 3.10
N VAL A 863 -18.92 45.36 3.27
CA VAL A 863 -17.97 44.30 3.63
C VAL A 863 -18.11 43.96 5.10
N VAL A 864 -18.11 42.69 5.47
CA VAL A 864 -18.26 42.30 6.87
C VAL A 864 -17.10 42.81 7.71
N ALA A 865 -17.41 43.40 8.86
CA ALA A 865 -16.41 43.87 9.80
C ALA A 865 -15.62 42.70 10.41
N GLY A 866 -14.33 42.92 10.69
CA GLY A 866 -13.35 41.94 11.14
C GLY A 866 -12.18 41.79 10.16
N ALA A 867 -11.27 40.87 10.47
CA ALA A 867 -10.15 40.52 9.59
C ALA A 867 -10.67 39.91 8.28
N GLN A 868 -10.26 40.49 7.15
CA GLN A 868 -10.60 40.07 5.80
C GLN A 868 -9.31 39.90 5.00
N VAL A 869 -9.20 38.86 4.19
CA VAL A 869 -8.10 38.75 3.22
C VAL A 869 -8.58 39.32 1.90
N VAL A 870 -7.88 40.32 1.38
CA VAL A 870 -8.25 41.02 0.15
C VAL A 870 -7.26 40.65 -0.95
N THR A 871 -7.76 40.15 -2.06
CA THR A 871 -6.96 39.84 -3.25
C THR A 871 -7.31 40.84 -4.36
N ALA A 872 -6.41 41.00 -5.31
CA ALA A 872 -6.76 41.58 -6.59
C ALA A 872 -6.01 40.84 -7.68
N THR A 873 -6.66 40.68 -8.83
CA THR A 873 -6.05 40.11 -10.02
C THR A 873 -6.18 41.04 -11.20
N ARG A 874 -5.23 40.99 -12.14
CA ARG A 874 -5.31 41.77 -13.37
C ARG A 874 -4.51 41.10 -14.46
N PHE A 875 -5.08 40.97 -15.66
CA PHE A 875 -4.26 40.65 -16.82
C PHE A 875 -3.51 41.89 -17.29
N ILE A 876 -2.18 41.81 -17.34
CA ILE A 876 -1.32 42.85 -17.90
C ILE A 876 -0.54 42.18 -19.03
N GLY A 877 -0.85 42.53 -20.28
CA GLY A 877 -0.20 41.89 -21.43
C GLY A 877 -0.47 40.39 -21.57
N GLY A 878 -1.67 39.92 -21.15
CA GLY A 878 -2.07 38.51 -21.26
C GLY A 878 -1.71 37.62 -20.07
N VAL A 879 -0.91 38.10 -19.11
CA VAL A 879 -0.49 37.36 -17.91
C VAL A 879 -1.33 37.79 -16.69
N LEU A 880 -1.80 36.84 -15.89
CA LEU A 880 -2.61 37.11 -14.67
C LEU A 880 -1.72 37.50 -13.48
N TYR A 881 -1.67 38.79 -13.16
CA TYR A 881 -1.04 39.29 -11.94
C TYR A 881 -1.98 39.16 -10.75
N GLU A 882 -1.45 38.90 -9.55
CA GLU A 882 -2.21 38.76 -8.31
C GLU A 882 -1.54 39.46 -7.11
N VAL A 883 -2.33 39.84 -6.11
CA VAL A 883 -1.82 40.48 -4.89
C VAL A 883 -1.20 39.45 -3.95
N ARG A 884 -0.02 39.76 -3.43
CA ARG A 884 0.66 38.96 -2.40
C ARG A 884 1.22 39.82 -1.28
N SER A 885 1.35 39.22 -0.11
CA SER A 885 1.96 39.84 1.06
C SER A 885 3.03 38.94 1.67
N GLU A 886 4.09 39.55 2.20
CA GLU A 886 5.12 38.84 2.96
C GLU A 886 4.85 39.08 4.45
N VAL A 887 4.58 38.01 5.19
CA VAL A 887 4.38 38.04 6.64
C VAL A 887 5.42 37.10 7.25
N ASP A 888 6.27 37.65 8.13
CA ASP A 888 7.34 36.89 8.81
C ASP A 888 8.32 36.13 7.90
N GLY A 889 8.47 36.54 6.64
CA GLY A 889 9.36 35.93 5.65
C GLY A 889 8.70 34.81 4.83
N GLU A 890 7.41 34.56 5.04
CA GLU A 890 6.58 33.68 4.22
C GLU A 890 5.64 34.50 3.33
N GLU A 891 5.43 34.03 2.10
CA GLU A 891 4.61 34.71 1.10
C GLU A 891 3.18 34.16 1.13
N HIS A 892 2.20 35.03 1.37
CA HIS A 892 0.78 34.71 1.44
C HIS A 892 0.00 35.34 0.27
N LEU A 893 -1.07 34.66 -0.16
CA LEU A 893 -1.99 35.19 -1.15
C LEU A 893 -2.91 36.25 -0.52
N GLY A 894 -2.94 37.44 -1.12
CA GLY A 894 -3.75 38.57 -0.64
C GLY A 894 -3.11 39.37 0.51
N VAL A 895 -3.85 40.38 0.98
CA VAL A 895 -3.47 41.24 2.11
C VAL A 895 -4.55 41.15 3.18
N GLU A 896 -4.16 40.86 4.43
CA GLU A 896 -5.08 40.89 5.56
C GLU A 896 -5.42 42.34 5.95
N VAL A 897 -6.71 42.62 6.08
CA VAL A 897 -7.26 43.94 6.34
C VAL A 897 -8.34 43.85 7.41
N GLU A 898 -8.22 44.64 8.47
CA GLU A 898 -9.26 44.77 9.48
C GLU A 898 -10.36 45.75 9.03
N VAL A 899 -11.51 45.23 8.63
CA VAL A 899 -12.67 46.04 8.23
C VAL A 899 -13.46 46.45 9.47
N VAL A 900 -13.72 47.74 9.65
CA VAL A 900 -14.49 48.24 10.80
C VAL A 900 -15.93 48.54 10.39
N ALA A 901 -16.91 48.07 11.18
CA ALA A 901 -18.34 48.28 10.92
C ALA A 901 -18.69 49.78 10.83
N ASP A 902 -19.54 50.14 9.88
CA ASP A 902 -19.97 51.52 9.59
C ASP A 902 -18.82 52.51 9.25
N GLU A 903 -17.60 52.03 9.04
CA GLU A 903 -16.44 52.83 8.66
C GLU A 903 -15.92 52.45 7.26
N THR A 904 -15.04 53.28 6.69
CA THR A 904 -14.32 52.96 5.46
C THR A 904 -12.88 52.58 5.79
N THR A 905 -12.53 51.31 5.61
CA THR A 905 -11.15 50.84 5.72
C THR A 905 -10.44 51.00 4.36
N SER A 906 -9.23 51.55 4.38
CA SER A 906 -8.42 51.75 3.17
C SER A 906 -7.30 50.73 3.07
N VAL A 907 -7.13 50.09 1.92
CA VAL A 907 -6.01 49.18 1.63
C VAL A 907 -5.29 49.57 0.34
N GLU A 908 -3.99 49.31 0.27
CA GLU A 908 -3.20 49.38 -0.96
C GLU A 908 -2.84 47.96 -1.37
N LEU A 909 -3.20 47.59 -2.60
CA LEU A 909 -3.05 46.25 -3.13
C LEU A 909 -1.99 46.27 -4.24
N GLN A 910 -0.81 45.77 -3.94
CA GLN A 910 0.29 45.71 -4.88
C GLN A 910 0.19 44.41 -5.68
N LEU A 911 -0.04 44.50 -6.98
CA LEU A 911 0.02 43.35 -7.88
C LEU A 911 1.46 42.87 -7.97
N ALA A 912 1.62 41.57 -7.75
CA ALA A 912 2.81 40.79 -8.07
C ALA A 912 2.50 39.94 -9.31
N PRO A 913 3.50 39.63 -10.14
CA PRO A 913 3.33 38.59 -11.16
C PRO A 913 2.88 37.27 -10.52
N PRO A 914 2.23 36.37 -11.28
CA PRO A 914 1.90 35.03 -10.81
C PRO A 914 3.18 34.28 -10.38
N ARG A 915 3.05 33.11 -9.73
CA ARG A 915 4.24 32.31 -9.42
C ARG A 915 4.57 31.73 -10.78
N GLU A 916 5.58 32.32 -11.40
CA GLU A 916 5.78 32.38 -12.85
C GLU A 916 6.15 31.04 -13.51
N ASN A 917 5.75 29.90 -12.95
CA ASN A 917 6.47 28.67 -13.23
C ASN A 917 5.59 27.49 -13.66
N LEU A 918 4.26 27.52 -13.46
CA LEU A 918 3.39 26.39 -13.84
C LEU A 918 2.97 26.46 -15.33
N ARG A 919 3.45 25.54 -16.16
CA ARG A 919 3.08 25.44 -17.59
C ARG A 919 2.52 24.07 -17.91
N LEU A 920 1.44 24.04 -18.69
CA LEU A 920 1.00 22.82 -19.37
C LEU A 920 1.36 22.96 -20.85
N VAL A 921 2.31 22.16 -21.33
CA VAL A 921 2.75 22.21 -22.72
C VAL A 921 2.20 21.00 -23.47
N ALA A 922 1.30 21.25 -24.43
CA ALA A 922 0.78 20.21 -25.30
C ALA A 922 1.72 20.01 -26.50
N VAL A 923 2.12 18.77 -26.77
CA VAL A 923 2.90 18.35 -27.92
C VAL A 923 2.00 17.46 -28.79
N GLU A 924 1.49 18.03 -29.87
CA GLU A 924 0.65 17.37 -30.85
C GLU A 924 1.52 16.89 -32.02
N VAL A 925 1.42 15.61 -32.39
CA VAL A 925 2.10 15.05 -33.55
C VAL A 925 1.08 14.34 -34.44
N GLU A 926 0.97 14.79 -35.69
CA GLU A 926 0.12 14.17 -36.70
C GLU A 926 0.96 13.83 -37.92
N GLY A 927 0.82 12.61 -38.46
CA GLY A 927 1.61 12.24 -39.62
C GLY A 927 1.33 10.88 -40.20
N ARG A 928 2.26 10.45 -41.06
CA ARG A 928 2.24 9.19 -41.78
C ARG A 928 3.61 8.53 -41.71
N LEU A 929 3.62 7.26 -41.32
CA LEU A 929 4.77 6.38 -41.42
C LEU A 929 4.54 5.40 -42.58
N VAL A 930 5.56 5.24 -43.44
CA VAL A 930 5.56 4.36 -44.60
C VAL A 930 6.73 3.42 -44.49
N ASP A 931 6.44 2.13 -44.53
CA ASP A 931 7.39 1.06 -44.77
C ASP A 931 7.35 0.68 -46.27
N HIS A 932 8.48 0.78 -46.97
CA HIS A 932 8.59 0.56 -48.40
C HIS A 932 9.22 -0.78 -48.74
N ASP A 933 8.32 -1.70 -49.04
CA ASP A 933 8.69 -2.99 -49.53
C ASP A 933 8.92 -3.05 -51.06
N ASP A 934 10.11 -3.50 -51.48
CA ASP A 934 10.47 -3.71 -52.90
C ASP A 934 9.74 -4.92 -53.51
N LEU A 935 9.30 -5.87 -52.67
CA LEU A 935 8.70 -7.16 -53.05
C LEU A 935 7.28 -7.39 -52.51
N SER A 936 6.81 -6.55 -51.58
CA SER A 936 5.44 -6.50 -51.04
C SER A 936 4.76 -5.16 -51.36
N PRO A 937 3.45 -5.01 -51.12
CA PRO A 937 2.85 -3.68 -50.98
C PRO A 937 3.41 -2.97 -49.74
N ASN A 938 3.69 -1.67 -49.85
CA ASN A 938 4.05 -0.84 -48.71
C ASN A 938 3.00 -0.90 -47.60
N ASP A 939 3.47 -1.01 -46.36
CA ASP A 939 2.66 -0.80 -45.17
C ASP A 939 2.68 0.68 -44.76
N VAL A 940 1.51 1.20 -44.40
CA VAL A 940 1.30 2.64 -44.16
C VAL A 940 0.43 2.83 -42.94
N LYS A 941 0.84 3.73 -42.03
CA LYS A 941 0.05 4.12 -40.85
C LYS A 941 -0.01 5.63 -40.74
N ASP A 942 -1.23 6.14 -40.84
CA ASP A 942 -1.54 7.50 -40.40
C ASP A 942 -1.66 7.49 -38.86
N PHE A 943 -1.12 8.51 -38.18
CA PHE A 943 -1.13 8.59 -36.72
C PHE A 943 -1.38 10.03 -36.24
N GLU A 944 -2.02 10.13 -35.08
CA GLU A 944 -2.22 11.36 -34.32
C GLU A 944 -1.91 11.04 -32.86
N ARG A 945 -1.08 11.85 -32.21
CA ARG A 945 -0.63 11.70 -30.83
C ARG A 945 -0.61 13.07 -30.16
N VAL A 946 -0.98 13.10 -28.89
CA VAL A 946 -0.90 14.31 -28.07
C VAL A 946 -0.28 13.93 -26.74
N ALA A 947 0.78 14.64 -26.34
CA ALA A 947 1.40 14.52 -25.04
C ALA A 947 1.25 15.85 -24.28
N PHE A 948 1.07 15.80 -22.96
CA PHE A 948 0.99 16.98 -22.11
C PHE A 948 2.11 16.96 -21.08
N LEU A 949 2.93 18.01 -21.08
CA LEU A 949 4.09 18.18 -20.19
C LEU A 949 3.78 19.25 -19.16
N SER A 950 3.93 18.92 -17.87
CA SER A 950 3.68 19.86 -16.78
C SER A 950 5.01 20.36 -16.24
N LEU A 951 5.25 21.66 -16.35
CA LEU A 951 6.46 22.32 -15.86
C LEU A 951 6.11 23.17 -14.66
N ASP A 952 7.01 23.22 -13.68
CA ASP A 952 6.88 24.02 -12.47
C ASP A 952 8.28 24.48 -11.97
N PRO A 953 8.42 25.30 -10.91
CA PRO A 953 9.74 25.71 -10.40
C PRO A 953 10.61 24.53 -9.95
N ASP A 954 9.97 23.49 -9.45
CA ASP A 954 10.58 22.28 -8.90
C ASP A 954 10.79 21.23 -10.02
N ARG A 955 10.09 21.39 -11.16
CA ARG A 955 10.23 20.62 -12.42
C ARG A 955 10.43 21.54 -13.63
N GLU A 956 11.60 22.18 -13.71
CA GLU A 956 11.94 23.13 -14.79
C GLU A 956 12.06 22.48 -16.19
N THR A 957 12.18 21.16 -16.26
CA THR A 957 12.27 20.41 -17.51
C THR A 957 11.40 19.18 -17.43
N ASP A 958 10.69 18.91 -18.51
CA ASP A 958 9.93 17.69 -18.69
C ASP A 958 10.20 17.12 -20.09
N THR A 959 10.11 15.81 -20.24
CA THR A 959 10.43 15.12 -21.50
C THR A 959 9.36 14.08 -21.79
N THR A 960 8.98 13.95 -23.06
CA THR A 960 8.07 12.90 -23.54
C THR A 960 8.68 12.26 -24.79
N THR A 961 8.43 10.97 -24.97
CA THR A 961 8.82 10.23 -26.17
C THR A 961 7.57 9.70 -26.85
N ILE A 962 7.39 10.02 -28.12
CA ILE A 962 6.30 9.54 -28.95
C ILE A 962 6.86 8.50 -29.91
N SER A 963 6.45 7.25 -29.76
CA SER A 963 6.86 6.13 -30.63
C SER A 963 5.71 5.67 -31.51
N VAL A 964 5.99 5.46 -32.80
CA VAL A 964 5.04 4.94 -33.79
C VAL A 964 5.75 3.91 -34.65
N CYS A 965 5.26 2.68 -34.68
CA CYS A 965 5.80 1.62 -35.54
C CYS A 965 4.82 1.17 -36.64
N VAL A 966 5.39 0.76 -37.78
CA VAL A 966 4.78 0.05 -38.92
C VAL A 966 5.76 -1.03 -39.43
N ASP A 967 5.39 -2.30 -39.28
CA ASP A 967 6.20 -3.47 -39.63
C ASP A 967 7.65 -3.40 -39.09
N GLU A 968 8.66 -3.24 -39.96
CA GLU A 968 10.07 -3.12 -39.57
C GLU A 968 10.56 -1.67 -39.39
N VAL A 969 9.67 -0.68 -39.53
CA VAL A 969 10.01 0.75 -39.45
C VAL A 969 9.41 1.39 -38.20
N ARG A 970 10.28 2.00 -37.38
CA ARG A 970 9.91 2.72 -36.14
C ARG A 970 10.28 4.19 -36.22
N LEU A 971 9.32 5.07 -35.94
CA LEU A 971 9.53 6.49 -35.69
C LEU A 971 9.52 6.75 -34.19
N GLU A 972 10.55 7.43 -33.70
CA GLU A 972 10.65 7.90 -32.31
C GLU A 972 10.85 9.41 -32.30
N ILE A 973 10.07 10.13 -31.50
CA ILE A 973 10.17 11.57 -31.34
C ILE A 973 10.34 11.87 -29.85
N GLU A 974 11.56 12.17 -29.45
CA GLU A 974 11.89 12.63 -28.10
C GLU A 974 11.71 14.15 -28.06
N VAL A 975 10.89 14.66 -27.14
CA VAL A 975 10.62 16.09 -26.99
C VAL A 975 10.89 16.51 -25.56
N ARG A 976 11.91 17.35 -25.39
CA ARG A 976 12.29 17.98 -24.13
C ARG A 976 11.75 19.40 -24.12
N VAL A 977 11.00 19.74 -23.08
CA VAL A 977 10.49 21.08 -22.84
C VAL A 977 11.13 21.61 -21.57
N THR A 978 11.78 22.76 -21.67
CA THR A 978 12.44 23.45 -20.56
C THR A 978 11.78 24.80 -20.34
N LEU A 979 11.30 25.03 -19.13
CA LEU A 979 10.89 26.35 -18.66
C LEU A 979 12.12 27.26 -18.58
N LEU A 980 12.09 28.41 -19.26
CA LEU A 980 13.24 29.31 -19.26
C LEU A 980 13.23 30.22 -18.01
N PRO A 981 14.32 30.26 -17.21
CA PRO A 981 14.39 31.13 -16.04
C PRO A 981 14.48 32.60 -16.45
N ALA A 982 14.00 33.50 -15.57
CA ALA A 982 13.92 34.95 -15.79
C ALA A 982 15.21 35.61 -16.33
N GLU A 983 16.38 35.04 -15.98
CA GLU A 983 17.69 35.56 -16.36
C GLU A 983 18.15 35.16 -17.77
N ALA A 984 17.49 34.19 -18.41
CA ALA A 984 17.87 33.64 -19.71
C ALA A 984 17.29 34.42 -20.91
N THR A 985 16.29 35.29 -20.69
CA THR A 985 15.64 36.06 -21.75
C THR A 985 16.45 37.32 -22.10
N VAL A 986 16.38 37.77 -23.35
CA VAL A 986 17.15 38.93 -23.87
C VAL A 986 16.78 40.26 -23.15
N LEU A 987 15.72 40.26 -22.33
CA LEU A 987 15.20 41.42 -21.62
C LEU A 987 15.18 41.30 -20.08
N GLY A 988 15.58 40.16 -19.50
CA GLY A 988 15.66 39.99 -18.04
C GLY A 988 14.31 40.04 -17.32
N LEU A 989 13.24 39.70 -18.02
CA LEU A 989 11.91 39.45 -17.48
C LEU A 989 11.62 37.97 -17.74
N ALA A 990 11.09 37.25 -16.73
CA ALA A 990 10.52 35.92 -16.95
C ALA A 990 9.28 36.10 -17.83
N ASP A 991 9.40 35.73 -19.09
CA ASP A 991 8.26 35.69 -20.02
C ASP A 991 7.57 34.31 -20.00
N GLN A 992 7.99 33.44 -19.07
CA GLN A 992 7.49 32.07 -18.89
C GLN A 992 7.52 31.25 -20.18
N SER A 993 8.40 31.62 -21.09
CA SER A 993 8.56 30.92 -22.33
C SER A 993 9.15 29.54 -22.07
N VAL A 994 8.76 28.60 -22.94
CA VAL A 994 9.38 27.29 -22.96
C VAL A 994 10.32 27.21 -24.14
N ARG A 995 11.48 26.61 -23.90
CA ARG A 995 12.32 26.07 -24.95
C ARG A 995 11.92 24.64 -25.19
N VAL A 996 11.64 24.30 -26.43
CA VAL A 996 11.41 22.92 -26.83
C VAL A 996 12.57 22.47 -27.70
N GLU A 997 13.22 21.40 -27.29
CA GLU A 997 14.23 20.70 -28.05
C GLU A 997 13.65 19.33 -28.37
N GLY A 998 13.65 18.93 -29.64
CA GLY A 998 13.19 17.61 -30.04
C GLY A 998 14.17 16.92 -30.96
N GLU A 999 14.21 15.59 -30.89
CA GLU A 999 14.92 14.72 -31.81
C GLU A 999 13.95 13.68 -32.35
N ALA A 1000 13.81 13.63 -33.66
CA ALA A 1000 13.07 12.59 -34.35
C ALA A 1000 14.05 11.62 -35.00
N ARG A 1001 13.88 10.33 -34.74
CA ARG A 1001 14.70 9.23 -35.26
C ARG A 1001 13.80 8.24 -36.01
N LEU A 1002 14.24 7.84 -37.19
CA LEU A 1002 13.64 6.77 -37.99
C LEU A 1002 14.57 5.56 -37.91
N TYR A 1003 14.04 4.43 -37.46
CA TYR A 1003 14.73 3.16 -37.39
C TYR A 1003 14.12 2.18 -38.39
N GLU A 1004 14.95 1.36 -39.00
CA GLU A 1004 14.56 0.25 -39.87
C GLU A 1004 15.16 -1.04 -39.29
N GLY A 1005 14.45 -2.15 -39.33
CA GLY A 1005 14.83 -3.37 -38.61
C GLY A 1005 14.53 -4.63 -39.38
N THR A 1006 14.29 -5.70 -38.63
CA THR A 1006 13.48 -6.83 -39.10
C THR A 1006 12.11 -6.86 -38.42
N ASP A 1007 11.89 -5.92 -37.52
CA ASP A 1007 10.71 -5.68 -36.68
C ASP A 1007 10.85 -4.30 -36.01
N CYS A 1008 9.87 -3.92 -35.19
CA CYS A 1008 9.83 -2.65 -34.46
C CYS A 1008 10.92 -2.48 -33.39
N ASP A 1009 11.57 -3.57 -32.95
CA ASP A 1009 12.59 -3.57 -31.89
C ASP A 1009 13.99 -3.43 -32.50
N THR A 1010 14.15 -2.39 -33.31
CA THR A 1010 15.40 -2.09 -34.01
C THR A 1010 16.05 -0.81 -33.49
N ASP A 1011 17.34 -0.92 -33.18
CA ASP A 1011 18.22 0.23 -32.89
C ASP A 1011 19.01 0.65 -34.14
N ASP A 1012 18.70 0.10 -35.32
CA ASP A 1012 19.34 0.49 -36.58
C ASP A 1012 18.69 1.78 -37.10
N GLN A 1013 19.23 2.89 -36.58
CA GLN A 1013 18.79 4.23 -36.91
C GLN A 1013 19.24 4.60 -38.33
N GLU A 1014 18.27 4.79 -39.23
CA GLU A 1014 18.50 5.12 -40.64
C GLU A 1014 18.54 6.63 -40.90
N ASP A 1015 17.67 7.39 -40.24
CA ASP A 1015 17.62 8.84 -40.38
C ASP A 1015 17.28 9.52 -39.04
N SER A 1016 17.71 10.76 -38.87
CA SER A 1016 17.24 11.59 -37.77
C SER A 1016 17.34 13.07 -38.08
N THR A 1017 16.48 13.84 -37.43
CA THR A 1017 16.57 15.29 -37.41
C THR A 1017 16.30 15.79 -36.00
N THR A 1018 16.91 16.93 -35.68
CA THR A 1018 16.51 17.70 -34.50
C THR A 1018 15.64 18.88 -34.90
N PHE A 1019 14.80 19.31 -33.99
CA PHE A 1019 14.03 20.54 -34.10
C PHE A 1019 14.12 21.31 -32.78
N GLU A 1020 13.99 22.63 -32.88
CA GLU A 1020 14.03 23.48 -31.69
C GLU A 1020 13.06 24.65 -31.87
N PHE A 1021 12.27 24.89 -30.84
CA PHE A 1021 11.44 26.08 -30.69
C PHE A 1021 11.98 26.87 -29.50
N HIS A 1022 12.55 28.05 -29.77
CA HIS A 1022 12.95 28.96 -28.71
C HIS A 1022 11.81 29.91 -28.38
N ASP A 1023 11.72 30.26 -27.10
CA ASP A 1023 10.90 31.35 -26.61
C ASP A 1023 9.40 31.18 -26.96
N VAL A 1024 8.85 29.95 -26.87
CA VAL A 1024 7.41 29.73 -27.09
C VAL A 1024 6.65 30.36 -25.92
N LEU A 1025 6.00 31.50 -26.14
CA LEU A 1025 5.36 32.28 -25.08
C LEU A 1025 4.07 31.64 -24.58
N PRO A 1026 3.58 32.01 -23.37
CA PRO A 1026 2.24 31.62 -22.94
C PRO A 1026 1.14 31.90 -23.96
N GLY A 1027 0.30 30.91 -24.21
CA GLY A 1027 -0.78 30.95 -25.19
C GLY A 1027 -0.33 30.86 -26.65
N GLU A 1028 0.98 30.79 -26.93
CA GLU A 1028 1.49 30.61 -28.28
C GLU A 1028 1.61 29.13 -28.65
N SER A 1029 1.64 28.89 -29.96
CA SER A 1029 1.96 27.60 -30.54
C SER A 1029 3.12 27.74 -31.52
N ALA A 1030 4.00 26.76 -31.54
CA ALA A 1030 5.10 26.65 -32.48
C ALA A 1030 5.02 25.26 -33.14
N GLY A 1031 5.35 25.16 -34.41
CA GLY A 1031 5.34 23.87 -35.07
C GLY A 1031 6.27 23.78 -36.26
N THR A 1032 6.59 22.56 -36.66
CA THR A 1032 7.43 22.26 -37.83
C THR A 1032 6.99 20.96 -38.48
N ASP A 1033 7.07 20.93 -39.81
CA ASP A 1033 6.88 19.73 -40.61
C ASP A 1033 8.24 19.01 -40.67
N ILE A 1034 8.24 17.69 -40.47
CA ILE A 1034 9.43 16.84 -40.46
C ILE A 1034 9.25 15.72 -41.49
N HIS A 1035 10.32 15.50 -42.25
CA HIS A 1035 10.45 14.40 -43.19
C HIS A 1035 11.74 13.63 -42.88
N LEU A 1036 11.60 12.33 -42.63
CA LEU A 1036 12.71 11.38 -42.49
C LEU A 1036 12.59 10.33 -43.60
N GLU A 1037 13.71 9.94 -44.21
CA GLU A 1037 13.74 8.93 -45.28
C GLU A 1037 14.98 8.04 -45.16
N ASN A 1038 14.76 6.73 -45.20
CA ASN A 1038 15.84 5.76 -45.31
C ASN A 1038 16.57 5.90 -46.66
N SER A 1039 17.86 6.27 -46.62
CA SER A 1039 18.70 6.45 -47.80
C SER A 1039 19.66 5.28 -48.09
N GLY A 1040 19.55 4.19 -47.31
CA GLY A 1040 20.35 2.97 -47.32
C GLY A 1040 20.01 1.96 -48.44
N ILE A 1041 20.49 0.72 -48.28
CA ILE A 1041 20.18 -0.39 -49.20
C ILE A 1041 18.90 -1.06 -48.66
N GLY A 1042 17.76 -0.61 -49.16
CA GLY A 1042 16.42 -0.90 -48.63
C GLY A 1042 15.46 0.25 -48.92
N GLY A 1043 16.02 1.47 -48.96
CA GLY A 1043 15.36 2.77 -49.04
C GLY A 1043 14.00 2.91 -49.74
N GLY A 1044 13.20 3.79 -49.14
CA GLY A 1044 11.83 4.13 -49.50
C GLY A 1044 10.93 4.27 -48.27
N ASP A 1045 11.40 3.79 -47.12
CA ASP A 1045 10.80 4.02 -45.82
C ASP A 1045 10.87 5.49 -45.48
N SER A 1046 9.76 6.03 -45.01
CA SER A 1046 9.68 7.45 -44.74
C SER A 1046 8.66 7.78 -43.64
N ALA A 1047 8.96 8.83 -42.91
CA ALA A 1047 8.04 9.46 -41.97
C ALA A 1047 7.80 10.90 -42.39
N ASP A 1048 6.55 11.25 -42.67
CA ASP A 1048 6.07 12.61 -42.94
C ASP A 1048 5.12 13.03 -41.82
N PHE A 1049 5.50 13.98 -40.96
CA PHE A 1049 4.68 14.37 -39.82
C PHE A 1049 4.88 15.82 -39.40
N ASP A 1050 3.86 16.39 -38.78
CA ASP A 1050 3.85 17.74 -38.22
C ASP A 1050 3.96 17.65 -36.70
N VAL A 1051 4.90 18.39 -36.10
CA VAL A 1051 4.98 18.57 -34.65
C VAL A 1051 4.48 19.95 -34.31
N THR A 1052 3.46 20.05 -33.47
CA THR A 1052 2.90 21.30 -32.95
C THR A 1052 2.98 21.32 -31.43
N VAL A 1053 3.70 22.30 -30.89
CA VAL A 1053 3.78 22.59 -29.46
C VAL A 1053 2.85 23.74 -29.13
N ARG A 1054 2.05 23.60 -28.08
CA ARG A 1054 1.24 24.68 -27.50
C ARG A 1054 1.65 24.90 -26.05
N ASN A 1055 2.09 26.11 -25.74
CA ASN A 1055 2.49 26.45 -24.38
C ASN A 1055 1.28 27.06 -23.64
N GLU A 1056 0.49 26.21 -22.98
CA GLU A 1056 -0.74 26.60 -22.29
C GLU A 1056 -0.46 26.98 -20.83
N GLU A 1057 -1.32 27.80 -20.24
CA GLU A 1057 -1.30 28.06 -18.80
C GLU A 1057 -1.99 26.89 -18.11
N GLN A 1058 -1.40 26.37 -17.03
CA GLN A 1058 -2.08 25.38 -16.21
C GLN A 1058 -3.22 26.11 -15.46
N PRO A 1059 -4.49 25.69 -15.62
CA PRO A 1059 -5.65 26.43 -15.11
C PRO A 1059 -5.76 26.46 -13.58
#